data_AF-A0A255T9E7-F1
#
_entry.id   AF-A0A255T9E7-F1
#
_cell.length_a   1.000
_cell.length_b   1.000
_cell.length_c   1.000
_cell.angle_alpha   90.00
_cell.angle_beta   90.00
_cell.angle_gamma   90.00
#
_symmetry.space_group_name_H-M   'P 1'
#
loop_
_entity.id
_entity.type
_entity.pdbx_description
1 polymer ?
#
loop_
_entity_poly.entity_id
_entity_poly.type
_entity_poly.pdbx_seq_one_letter_code
_entity_poly.pdbx_strand_id
1 'polypeptide(L)'
;MLSEPLYKLWHTLYSLNKADERRKCLQNNFGISDEQTIDELCKLNFKKDGYCKLSSKAIRRILPYLQEGYDYAQSCLLAGFRHSDYVTTEENEGRPLQTHLPILKKNELHQPVVEKVLNQMIGIVNRLIEKYGEIDETRIELARELQRSKKEREDMDKQNRENLKRNEEIAEKLKKENGINKPTHRMLMKYRQFEETGGKCMYCGGDIDLKTFMYGIDTEWEHIIPKALLFDNSFSNSICACQKCNKTKNDRTAYDYMRSLGTQRFNDYKERVKKMYDEKSISRTKYKNLLASFEDYQERKRNGCATEEDKELWENYIDRQIRQTQYISRAALKKLKNVCRNVYASSGTVTSFLRHGWGYDNILHDLNLPVYDAAGIGLTEDVVVKQDGKDIQVHRIKGWNKRMDNRHHAIDALVVACTKQSIVQRLNEFNSSRTEFEEEVKSGKKKRFKNKKSMLEKWVEINTPFSKKEVAEKVSGIMVSYRTSNKVASSSTNRYLSNGKTIVEKGIISPRLPLHESHLYGKINGKNVYRYSLSELFLRKKDVNIEDVLKSIVDKGIVAILENRINAGIINNDSSKKPYDVDPAKAKENLATLVSKPPMHSNGTPIRRVKCYVSKPTIPVRTDSHGTVTAYAVSGNNHHIEFYRNDKGEFKESVISYWQAFLRIKNHLPLFVNIDNASILRKASEEGFDIGEIHDSSWNPFLCLGKTELVVIGLKKRTIENLIKRGDYSKIASHVYKVCGVSQGDYTFCIHNEIKYVPKERNKPDGRFIRIQNIKSLANLELVKVKINPIGEITIL
;
A
#
# COMPACT_ATOMS: atom_id res chain seq x y z
N MET A 1 -7.24 -27.13 38.21
CA MET A 1 -7.55 -27.26 36.75
C MET A 1 -6.33 -27.59 35.93
N LEU A 2 -5.12 -27.10 36.24
CA LEU A 2 -3.94 -27.58 35.50
C LEU A 2 -3.77 -29.11 35.62
N SER A 3 -4.33 -29.70 36.69
CA SER A 3 -4.45 -31.13 36.93
C SER A 3 -5.75 -31.78 36.43
N GLU A 4 -6.77 -31.02 36.00
CA GLU A 4 -8.09 -31.56 35.62
C GLU A 4 -7.97 -32.43 34.35
N PRO A 5 -8.44 -33.69 34.37
CA PRO A 5 -8.27 -34.62 33.24
C PRO A 5 -8.83 -34.07 31.93
N LEU A 6 -10.05 -33.51 31.93
CA LEU A 6 -10.68 -33.00 30.70
C LEU A 6 -9.97 -31.76 30.15
N TYR A 7 -9.48 -30.90 31.04
CA TYR A 7 -8.69 -29.72 30.65
C TYR A 7 -7.37 -30.13 29.99
N LYS A 8 -6.65 -31.09 30.58
CA LYS A 8 -5.40 -31.64 30.02
C LYS A 8 -5.64 -32.33 28.68
N LEU A 9 -6.73 -33.10 28.57
CA LEU A 9 -7.10 -33.80 27.35
C LEU A 9 -7.35 -32.80 26.22
N TRP A 10 -8.17 -31.78 26.47
CA TRP A 10 -8.44 -30.72 25.50
C TRP A 10 -7.15 -30.02 25.04
N HIS A 11 -6.26 -29.65 25.98
CA HIS A 11 -4.98 -29.00 25.65
C HIS A 11 -4.05 -29.88 24.83
N THR A 12 -4.04 -31.18 25.09
CA THR A 12 -3.26 -32.18 24.35
C THR A 12 -3.76 -32.30 22.91
N LEU A 13 -5.08 -32.42 22.74
CA LEU A 13 -5.73 -32.50 21.43
C LEU A 13 -5.56 -31.21 20.61
N TYR A 14 -5.54 -30.06 21.27
CA TYR A 14 -5.29 -28.77 20.63
C TYR A 14 -3.83 -28.58 20.18
N SER A 15 -2.85 -28.92 21.05
CA SER A 15 -1.45 -28.49 20.88
C SER A 15 -0.61 -29.41 19.99
N LEU A 16 -0.93 -30.70 19.92
CA LEU A 16 -0.17 -31.68 19.15
C LEU A 16 -0.70 -31.77 17.72
N ASN A 17 0.17 -31.52 16.74
CA ASN A 17 -0.24 -31.41 15.34
C ASN A 17 -0.21 -32.75 14.61
N LYS A 18 0.77 -33.59 14.93
CA LYS A 18 0.97 -34.88 14.26
C LYS A 18 0.09 -35.95 14.90
N ALA A 19 -0.55 -36.76 14.07
CA ALA A 19 -1.40 -37.85 14.54
C ALA A 19 -0.61 -38.82 15.43
N ASP A 20 0.61 -39.19 15.03
CA ASP A 20 1.44 -40.15 15.78
C ASP A 20 1.84 -39.63 17.16
N GLU A 21 2.14 -38.33 17.29
CA GLU A 21 2.46 -37.70 18.57
C GLU A 21 1.21 -37.62 19.48
N ARG A 22 0.04 -37.34 18.90
CA ARG A 22 -1.25 -37.35 19.61
C ARG A 22 -1.60 -38.74 20.13
N ARG A 23 -1.54 -39.77 19.27
CA ARG A 23 -1.82 -41.16 19.63
C ARG A 23 -0.97 -41.62 20.81
N LYS A 24 0.35 -41.42 20.72
CA LYS A 24 1.28 -41.75 21.82
C LYS A 24 0.95 -41.01 23.12
N CYS A 25 0.57 -39.74 23.02
CA CYS A 25 0.21 -38.95 24.20
C CYS A 25 -1.10 -39.41 24.85
N LEU A 26 -2.13 -39.74 24.05
CA LEU A 26 -3.41 -40.27 24.54
C LEU A 26 -3.22 -41.63 25.25
N GLN A 27 -2.39 -42.49 24.69
CA GLN A 27 -2.05 -43.79 25.29
C GLN A 27 -1.24 -43.61 26.58
N ASN A 28 -0.12 -42.89 26.53
CA ASN A 28 0.84 -42.85 27.63
C ASN A 28 0.41 -41.93 28.78
N ASN A 29 -0.23 -40.79 28.49
CA ASN A 29 -0.52 -39.78 29.49
C ASN A 29 -1.97 -39.81 30.01
N PHE A 30 -2.88 -40.43 29.26
CA PHE A 30 -4.31 -40.53 29.63
C PHE A 30 -4.80 -41.98 29.77
N GLY A 31 -3.97 -42.99 29.44
CA GLY A 31 -4.33 -44.39 29.58
C GLY A 31 -5.43 -44.85 28.62
N ILE A 32 -5.68 -44.11 27.54
CA ILE A 32 -6.70 -44.46 26.55
C ILE A 32 -6.08 -45.49 25.61
N SER A 33 -6.45 -46.76 25.78
CA SER A 33 -5.92 -47.90 25.00
C SER A 33 -6.84 -48.38 23.89
N ASP A 34 -8.11 -47.95 23.87
CA ASP A 34 -9.08 -48.32 22.84
C ASP A 34 -8.77 -47.59 21.52
N GLU A 35 -8.44 -48.35 20.47
CA GLU A 35 -8.03 -47.81 19.17
C GLU A 35 -9.15 -47.02 18.47
N GLN A 36 -10.41 -47.43 18.64
CA GLN A 36 -11.54 -46.71 18.06
C GLN A 36 -11.67 -45.30 18.68
N THR A 37 -11.60 -45.22 20.01
CA THR A 37 -11.63 -43.96 20.76
C THR A 37 -10.45 -43.06 20.41
N ILE A 38 -9.23 -43.62 20.28
CA ILE A 38 -8.05 -42.85 19.86
C ILE A 38 -8.25 -42.25 18.45
N ASP A 39 -8.76 -43.04 17.51
CA ASP A 39 -9.01 -42.61 16.14
C ASP A 39 -10.06 -41.49 16.09
N GLU A 40 -11.17 -41.64 16.82
CA GLU A 40 -12.20 -40.61 16.95
C GLU A 40 -11.66 -39.31 17.59
N LEU A 41 -10.89 -39.40 18.68
CA LEU A 41 -10.27 -38.24 19.32
C LEU A 41 -9.25 -37.55 18.41
N CYS A 42 -8.52 -38.31 17.58
CA CYS A 42 -7.56 -37.75 16.61
C CYS A 42 -8.25 -37.01 15.46
N LYS A 43 -9.49 -37.37 15.10
CA LYS A 43 -10.31 -36.68 14.09
C LYS A 43 -10.84 -35.32 14.57
N LEU A 44 -10.94 -35.10 15.87
CA LEU A 44 -11.39 -33.83 16.43
C LEU A 44 -10.42 -32.69 16.10
N ASN A 45 -10.98 -31.53 15.71
CA ASN A 45 -10.20 -30.35 15.33
C ASN A 45 -10.59 -29.13 16.17
N PHE A 46 -9.99 -29.03 17.36
CA PHE A 46 -10.18 -27.89 18.26
C PHE A 46 -9.47 -26.59 17.83
N LYS A 47 -8.68 -26.61 16.74
CA LYS A 47 -7.98 -25.40 16.28
C LYS A 47 -8.90 -24.38 15.61
N LYS A 48 -10.01 -24.86 15.02
CA LYS A 48 -10.98 -23.98 14.37
C LYS A 48 -11.64 -23.05 15.38
N ASP A 49 -11.96 -23.59 16.56
CA ASP A 49 -12.68 -22.86 17.62
C ASP A 49 -11.72 -22.15 18.59
N GLY A 50 -10.49 -22.67 18.77
CA GLY A 50 -9.41 -21.96 19.45
C GLY A 50 -9.58 -21.81 20.96
N TYR A 51 -8.91 -20.80 21.53
CA TYR A 51 -8.99 -20.47 22.95
C TYR A 51 -10.07 -19.43 23.23
N CYS A 52 -10.70 -19.53 24.40
CA CYS A 52 -11.50 -18.45 24.96
C CYS A 52 -10.62 -17.23 25.34
N LYS A 53 -11.23 -16.04 25.41
CA LYS A 53 -10.52 -14.79 25.77
C LYS A 53 -10.03 -14.76 27.22
N LEU A 54 -10.69 -15.49 28.13
CA LEU A 54 -10.35 -15.54 29.54
C LEU A 54 -9.48 -16.78 29.84
N SER A 55 -8.50 -16.60 30.72
CA SER A 55 -7.73 -17.72 31.24
C SER A 55 -8.61 -18.61 32.13
N SER A 56 -8.29 -19.90 32.22
CA SER A 56 -8.96 -20.83 33.13
C SER A 56 -8.92 -20.37 34.59
N LYS A 57 -7.85 -19.68 35.00
CA LYS A 57 -7.73 -19.07 36.34
C LYS A 57 -8.73 -17.93 36.54
N ALA A 58 -8.93 -17.08 35.53
CA ALA A 58 -9.90 -16.00 35.59
C ALA A 58 -11.33 -16.53 35.65
N ILE A 59 -11.69 -17.45 34.74
CA ILE A 59 -13.01 -18.08 34.68
C ILE A 59 -13.40 -18.66 36.05
N ARG A 60 -12.48 -19.37 36.71
CA ARG A 60 -12.75 -19.99 38.02
C ARG A 60 -13.06 -19.03 39.16
N ARG A 61 -12.49 -17.82 39.15
CA ARG A 61 -12.80 -16.83 40.18
C ARG A 61 -14.09 -16.09 39.86
N ILE A 62 -14.43 -15.93 38.59
CA ILE A 62 -15.65 -15.23 38.13
C ILE A 62 -16.88 -16.14 38.24
N LEU A 63 -16.74 -17.44 37.93
CA LEU A 63 -17.86 -18.37 37.79
C LEU A 63 -18.73 -18.53 39.04
N PRO A 64 -18.21 -18.60 40.29
CA PRO A 64 -19.05 -18.70 41.48
C PRO A 64 -20.04 -17.55 41.60
N TYR A 65 -19.60 -16.31 41.36
CA TYR A 65 -20.47 -15.14 41.39
C TYR A 65 -21.51 -15.15 40.27
N LEU A 66 -21.15 -15.65 39.08
CA LEU A 66 -22.13 -15.85 38.00
C LEU A 66 -23.20 -16.89 38.40
N GLN A 67 -22.82 -17.96 39.10
CA GLN A 67 -23.75 -18.99 39.57
C GLN A 67 -24.68 -18.48 40.68
N GLU A 68 -24.23 -17.49 41.46
CA GLU A 68 -25.03 -16.78 42.46
C GLU A 68 -26.01 -15.76 41.85
N GLY A 69 -25.97 -15.55 40.52
CA GLY A 69 -26.89 -14.69 39.80
C GLY A 69 -26.40 -13.25 39.56
N TYR A 70 -25.16 -12.91 39.95
CA TYR A 70 -24.56 -11.63 39.60
C TYR A 70 -24.32 -11.53 38.09
N ASP A 71 -24.41 -10.33 37.54
CA ASP A 71 -24.04 -10.11 36.15
C ASP A 71 -22.52 -10.28 35.94
N TYR A 72 -22.07 -10.30 34.68
CA TYR A 72 -20.66 -10.50 34.36
C TYR A 72 -19.74 -9.39 34.90
N ALA A 73 -20.19 -8.14 34.89
CA ALA A 73 -19.38 -7.00 35.32
C ALA A 73 -19.19 -7.01 36.84
N GLN A 74 -20.27 -7.29 37.58
CA GLN A 74 -20.28 -7.49 39.02
C GLN A 74 -19.42 -8.70 39.41
N SER A 75 -19.61 -9.84 38.74
CA SER A 75 -18.85 -11.06 38.99
C SER A 75 -17.35 -10.87 38.79
N CYS A 76 -16.95 -10.11 37.77
CA CYS A 76 -15.54 -9.74 37.57
C CYS A 76 -15.02 -8.90 38.73
N LEU A 77 -15.77 -7.88 39.15
CA LEU A 77 -15.38 -6.97 40.23
C LEU A 77 -15.19 -7.74 41.56
N LEU A 78 -16.16 -8.59 41.91
CA LEU A 78 -16.11 -9.46 43.09
C LEU A 78 -14.93 -10.44 43.03
N ALA A 79 -14.64 -10.96 41.83
CA ALA A 79 -13.47 -11.80 41.57
C ALA A 79 -12.12 -11.04 41.58
N GLY A 80 -12.12 -9.72 41.82
CA GLY A 80 -10.92 -8.88 41.81
C GLY A 80 -10.36 -8.64 40.41
N PHE A 81 -11.21 -8.69 39.38
CA PHE A 81 -10.88 -8.40 37.99
C PHE A 81 -11.65 -7.18 37.48
N ARG A 82 -11.06 -6.48 36.51
CA ARG A 82 -11.80 -5.50 35.71
C ARG A 82 -12.46 -6.21 34.53
N HIS A 83 -13.76 -5.98 34.35
CA HIS A 83 -14.51 -6.50 33.19
C HIS A 83 -14.25 -5.68 31.92
N SER A 84 -13.67 -4.48 32.04
CA SER A 84 -13.34 -3.59 30.94
C SER A 84 -12.00 -2.88 31.16
N ASP A 85 -11.39 -2.42 30.06
CA ASP A 85 -10.18 -1.57 30.08
C ASP A 85 -10.52 -0.10 30.37
N TYR A 86 -11.68 0.18 30.97
CA TYR A 86 -12.08 1.53 31.35
C TYR A 86 -11.12 2.06 32.43
N VAL A 87 -10.67 3.30 32.23
CA VAL A 87 -9.80 4.03 33.14
C VAL A 87 -10.60 5.25 33.58
N THR A 88 -10.75 5.46 34.88
CA THR A 88 -11.45 6.65 35.39
C THR A 88 -10.62 7.92 35.14
N THR A 89 -11.24 9.08 35.30
CA THR A 89 -10.54 10.36 35.15
C THR A 89 -9.40 10.48 36.15
N GLU A 90 -9.64 10.15 37.41
CA GLU A 90 -8.67 10.21 38.50
C GLU A 90 -7.50 9.23 38.26
N GLU A 91 -7.81 8.01 37.79
CA GLU A 91 -6.79 7.02 37.43
C GLU A 91 -5.93 7.47 36.25
N ASN A 92 -6.51 8.18 35.28
CA ASN A 92 -5.79 8.69 34.12
C ASN A 92 -4.93 9.91 34.47
N GLU A 93 -5.42 10.78 35.36
CA GLU A 93 -4.68 11.94 35.88
C GLU A 93 -3.47 11.50 36.71
N GLY A 94 -3.69 10.53 37.61
CA GLY A 94 -2.65 9.94 38.47
C GLY A 94 -1.69 8.96 37.76
N ARG A 95 -1.91 8.63 36.49
CA ARG A 95 -1.02 7.74 35.74
C ARG A 95 0.36 8.40 35.52
N PRO A 96 1.46 7.76 35.94
CA PRO A 96 2.79 8.29 35.66
C PRO A 96 3.09 8.22 34.16
N LEU A 97 3.55 9.34 33.60
CA LEU A 97 4.00 9.41 32.22
C LEU A 97 5.52 9.24 32.13
N GLN A 98 5.96 8.63 31.04
CA GLN A 98 7.35 8.55 30.64
C GLN A 98 7.72 9.84 29.88
N THR A 99 8.97 10.28 30.00
CA THR A 99 9.48 11.41 29.20
C THR A 99 9.59 11.06 27.71
N HIS A 100 9.86 9.78 27.40
CA HIS A 100 10.09 9.30 26.04
C HIS A 100 9.59 7.87 25.88
N LEU A 101 9.16 7.51 24.67
CA LEU A 101 8.77 6.14 24.33
C LEU A 101 10.01 5.28 24.07
N PRO A 102 10.12 4.08 24.71
CA PRO A 102 11.19 3.14 24.40
C PRO A 102 10.98 2.50 23.02
N ILE A 103 12.08 2.35 22.27
CA ILE A 103 12.09 1.65 20.99
C ILE A 103 11.74 0.17 21.21
N LEU A 104 10.83 -0.36 20.38
CA LEU A 104 10.47 -1.78 20.39
C LEU A 104 11.67 -2.64 20.01
N LYS A 105 11.93 -3.69 20.81
CA LYS A 105 12.93 -4.70 20.51
C LYS A 105 12.42 -5.66 19.44
N LYS A 106 13.36 -6.34 18.77
CA LYS A 106 13.03 -7.35 17.75
C LYS A 106 12.25 -8.51 18.40
N ASN A 107 11.12 -8.88 17.81
CA ASN A 107 10.20 -9.92 18.29
C ASN A 107 9.47 -9.56 19.61
N GLU A 108 9.38 -8.28 19.97
CA GLU A 108 8.50 -7.80 21.05
C GLU A 108 7.02 -7.91 20.65
N LEU A 109 6.72 -7.87 19.35
CA LEU A 109 5.38 -8.08 18.77
C LEU A 109 5.40 -9.23 17.77
N HIS A 110 4.25 -9.86 17.57
CA HIS A 110 4.11 -11.02 16.68
C HIS A 110 4.35 -10.71 15.19
N GLN A 111 4.20 -9.45 14.77
CA GLN A 111 4.32 -9.03 13.38
C GLN A 111 5.49 -8.03 13.22
N PRO A 112 6.60 -8.42 12.57
CA PRO A 112 7.76 -7.53 12.39
C PRO A 112 7.46 -6.25 11.61
N VAL A 113 6.48 -6.28 10.71
CA VAL A 113 6.02 -5.08 9.98
C VAL A 113 5.39 -4.07 10.94
N VAL A 114 4.58 -4.54 11.89
CA VAL A 114 3.95 -3.71 12.92
C VAL A 114 5.01 -3.10 13.81
N GLU A 115 6.00 -3.87 14.29
CA GLU A 115 7.13 -3.34 15.07
C GLU A 115 7.86 -2.22 14.34
N LYS A 116 8.16 -2.43 13.05
CA LYS A 116 8.86 -1.44 12.23
C LYS A 116 8.07 -0.14 12.13
N VAL A 117 6.76 -0.21 11.88
CA VAL A 117 5.88 0.97 11.78
C VAL A 117 5.78 1.69 13.12
N LEU A 118 5.55 0.97 14.21
CA LEU A 118 5.47 1.57 15.54
C LEU A 118 6.80 2.20 15.97
N ASN A 119 7.95 1.63 15.58
CA ASN A 119 9.24 2.27 15.80
C ASN A 119 9.44 3.56 15.00
N GLN A 120 8.81 3.71 13.82
CA GLN A 120 8.78 5.02 13.13
C GLN A 120 7.89 6.01 13.89
N MET A 121 6.72 5.58 14.35
CA MET A 121 5.82 6.40 15.18
C MET A 121 6.53 6.88 16.46
N ILE A 122 7.16 5.97 17.21
CA ILE A 122 7.95 6.26 18.41
C ILE A 122 9.03 7.31 18.12
N GLY A 123 9.77 7.14 17.02
CA GLY A 123 10.81 8.09 16.62
C GLY A 123 10.28 9.48 16.26
N ILE A 124 9.05 9.59 15.71
CA ILE A 124 8.39 10.87 15.45
C ILE A 124 7.92 11.50 16.76
N VAL A 125 7.22 10.73 17.59
CA VAL A 125 6.66 11.21 18.87
C VAL A 125 7.77 11.71 19.80
N ASN A 126 8.85 10.96 19.97
CA ASN A 126 9.97 11.40 20.82
C ASN A 126 10.58 12.71 20.31
N ARG A 127 10.74 12.88 18.99
CA ARG A 127 11.25 14.14 18.42
C ARG A 127 10.28 15.30 18.59
N LEU A 128 8.97 15.05 18.55
CA LEU A 128 7.97 16.07 18.84
C LEU A 128 8.02 16.47 20.31
N ILE A 129 8.21 15.51 21.23
CA ILE A 129 8.38 15.79 22.67
C ILE A 129 9.65 16.60 22.92
N GLU A 130 10.78 16.21 22.31
CA GLU A 130 12.05 16.93 22.38
C GLU A 130 11.91 18.39 21.90
N LYS A 131 11.08 18.62 20.86
CA LYS A 131 10.94 19.94 20.23
C LYS A 131 9.89 20.84 20.89
N TYR A 132 8.75 20.27 21.30
CA TYR A 132 7.57 21.04 21.74
C TYR A 132 7.18 20.78 23.19
N GLY A 133 7.81 19.84 23.89
CA GLY A 133 7.48 19.47 25.26
C GLY A 133 6.42 18.37 25.35
N GLU A 134 5.77 18.26 26.51
CA GLU A 134 4.72 17.26 26.73
C GLU A 134 3.54 17.44 25.76
N ILE A 135 2.94 16.31 25.36
CA ILE A 135 1.81 16.30 24.43
C ILE A 135 0.52 16.14 25.23
N ASP A 136 -0.37 17.13 25.19
CA ASP A 136 -1.65 17.11 25.91
C ASP A 136 -2.61 16.02 25.40
N GLU A 137 -2.62 15.84 24.09
CA GLU A 137 -3.54 14.94 23.41
C GLU A 137 -2.91 14.33 22.15
N THR A 138 -3.16 13.05 21.92
CA THR A 138 -2.74 12.35 20.70
C THR A 138 -3.91 11.65 20.05
N ARG A 139 -4.14 11.94 18.77
CA ARG A 139 -5.13 11.24 17.94
C ARG A 139 -4.41 10.46 16.85
N ILE A 140 -4.76 9.19 16.69
CA ILE A 140 -4.15 8.34 15.67
C ILE A 140 -5.16 7.76 14.71
N GLU A 141 -4.77 7.69 13.44
CA GLU A 141 -5.41 6.88 12.42
C GLU A 141 -4.34 5.98 11.81
N LEU A 142 -4.54 4.67 11.85
CA LEU A 142 -3.62 3.71 11.23
C LEU A 142 -4.31 2.97 10.10
N ALA A 143 -3.57 2.78 9.01
CA ALA A 143 -4.08 2.20 7.79
C ALA A 143 -4.43 0.72 7.97
N ARG A 144 -5.66 0.36 7.54
CA ARG A 144 -6.20 -1.00 7.65
C ARG A 144 -5.37 -2.09 6.94
N GLU A 145 -4.51 -1.67 6.02
CA GLU A 145 -3.71 -2.52 5.14
C GLU A 145 -2.39 -2.99 5.78
N LEU A 146 -1.89 -2.30 6.83
CA LEU A 146 -0.55 -2.55 7.39
C LEU A 146 -0.44 -3.89 8.13
N GLN A 147 -1.55 -4.48 8.54
CA GLN A 147 -1.60 -5.78 9.22
C GLN A 147 -1.68 -6.96 8.27
N ARG A 148 -2.00 -6.71 7.00
CA ARG A 148 -2.28 -7.76 6.04
C ARG A 148 -1.01 -8.56 5.78
N SER A 149 -1.15 -9.87 5.89
CA SER A 149 -0.15 -10.83 5.45
C SER A 149 0.23 -10.60 3.98
N LYS A 150 1.36 -11.16 3.56
CA LYS A 150 1.79 -11.08 2.16
C LYS A 150 0.71 -11.63 1.22
N LYS A 151 0.09 -12.76 1.58
CA LYS A 151 -0.98 -13.41 0.82
C LYS A 151 -2.23 -12.52 0.72
N GLU A 152 -2.71 -11.97 1.84
CA GLU A 152 -3.88 -11.07 1.82
C GLU A 152 -3.64 -9.79 0.98
N ARG A 153 -2.39 -9.30 0.94
CA ARG A 153 -2.01 -8.20 0.05
C ARG A 153 -2.02 -8.62 -1.42
N GLU A 154 -1.47 -9.78 -1.73
CA GLU A 154 -1.50 -10.34 -3.09
C GLU A 154 -2.93 -10.60 -3.59
N ASP A 155 -3.80 -11.13 -2.73
CA ASP A 155 -5.22 -11.37 -3.01
C ASP A 155 -5.97 -10.05 -3.23
N MET A 156 -5.72 -9.03 -2.39
CA MET A 156 -6.28 -7.69 -2.60
C MET A 156 -5.78 -7.06 -3.90
N ASP A 157 -4.49 -7.16 -4.20
CA ASP A 157 -3.91 -6.63 -5.43
C ASP A 157 -4.50 -7.35 -6.65
N LYS A 158 -4.77 -8.65 -6.55
CA LYS A 158 -5.49 -9.41 -7.57
C LYS A 158 -6.91 -8.89 -7.75
N GLN A 159 -7.67 -8.74 -6.66
CA GLN A 159 -9.03 -8.18 -6.71
C GLN A 159 -9.07 -6.76 -7.28
N ASN A 160 -8.09 -5.92 -6.94
CA ASN A 160 -7.96 -4.56 -7.47
C ASN A 160 -7.66 -4.57 -8.97
N ARG A 161 -6.80 -5.49 -9.44
CA ARG A 161 -6.55 -5.68 -10.88
C ARG A 161 -7.79 -6.16 -11.63
N GLU A 162 -8.53 -7.10 -11.08
CA GLU A 162 -9.79 -7.59 -11.65
C GLU A 162 -10.85 -6.48 -11.71
N ASN A 163 -10.97 -5.68 -10.64
CA ASN A 163 -11.86 -4.52 -10.59
C ASN A 163 -11.48 -3.46 -11.62
N LEU A 164 -10.17 -3.22 -11.83
CA LEU A 164 -9.67 -2.30 -12.84
C LEU A 164 -10.00 -2.80 -14.25
N LYS A 165 -9.72 -4.08 -14.53
CA LYS A 165 -10.05 -4.71 -15.82
C LYS A 165 -11.55 -4.61 -16.11
N ARG A 166 -12.40 -4.91 -15.12
CA ARG A 166 -13.86 -4.78 -15.27
C ARG A 166 -14.28 -3.33 -15.50
N ASN A 167 -13.63 -2.36 -14.86
CA ASN A 167 -13.89 -0.94 -15.12
C ASN A 167 -13.51 -0.53 -16.54
N GLU A 168 -12.39 -1.04 -17.07
CA GLU A 168 -11.96 -0.83 -18.46
C GLU A 168 -12.94 -1.45 -19.46
N GLU A 169 -13.40 -2.67 -19.20
CA GLU A 169 -14.43 -3.35 -20.02
C GLU A 169 -15.75 -2.57 -20.04
N ILE A 170 -16.22 -2.11 -18.88
CA ILE A 170 -17.43 -1.26 -18.79
C ILE A 170 -17.21 0.06 -19.53
N ALA A 171 -16.04 0.68 -19.40
CA ALA A 171 -15.74 1.92 -20.10
C ALA A 171 -15.78 1.75 -21.63
N GLU A 172 -15.24 0.65 -22.15
CA GLU A 172 -15.30 0.31 -23.56
C GLU A 172 -16.73 0.02 -24.04
N LYS A 173 -17.55 -0.68 -23.25
CA LYS A 173 -18.98 -0.87 -23.55
C LYS A 173 -19.73 0.45 -23.63
N LEU A 174 -19.60 1.31 -22.60
CA LEU A 174 -20.24 2.62 -22.57
C LEU A 174 -19.83 3.51 -23.75
N LYS A 175 -18.58 3.38 -24.20
CA LYS A 175 -18.08 4.07 -25.39
C LYS A 175 -18.73 3.55 -26.67
N LYS A 176 -18.73 2.24 -26.89
CA LYS A 176 -19.22 1.61 -28.13
C LYS A 176 -20.74 1.66 -28.26
N GLU A 177 -21.45 1.34 -27.19
CA GLU A 177 -22.90 1.09 -27.22
C GLU A 177 -23.72 2.32 -26.82
N ASN A 178 -23.15 3.22 -26.00
CA ASN A 178 -23.87 4.39 -25.47
C ASN A 178 -23.29 5.74 -25.89
N GLY A 179 -22.21 5.75 -26.68
CA GLY A 179 -21.56 6.98 -27.18
C GLY A 179 -20.83 7.79 -26.10
N ILE A 180 -20.54 7.21 -24.93
CA ILE A 180 -19.88 7.89 -23.82
C ILE A 180 -18.37 7.71 -23.94
N ASN A 181 -17.69 8.67 -24.57
CA ASN A 181 -16.26 8.57 -24.88
C ASN A 181 -15.31 8.59 -23.65
N LYS A 182 -15.73 9.21 -22.53
CA LYS A 182 -14.93 9.31 -21.29
C LYS A 182 -15.82 9.11 -20.05
N PRO A 183 -16.23 7.88 -19.71
CA PRO A 183 -17.08 7.64 -18.55
C PRO A 183 -16.32 7.93 -17.25
N THR A 184 -16.97 8.64 -16.32
CA THR A 184 -16.40 8.91 -14.99
C THR A 184 -16.46 7.65 -14.12
N HIS A 185 -15.63 7.56 -13.06
CA HIS A 185 -15.73 6.45 -12.09
C HIS A 185 -17.16 6.30 -11.52
N ARG A 186 -17.86 7.43 -11.30
CA ARG A 186 -19.26 7.40 -10.85
C ARG A 186 -20.20 6.78 -11.88
N MET A 187 -19.99 7.01 -13.18
CA MET A 187 -20.75 6.36 -14.25
C MET A 187 -20.45 4.85 -14.30
N LEU A 188 -19.18 4.44 -14.13
CA LEU A 188 -18.83 3.02 -14.04
C LEU A 188 -19.52 2.33 -12.86
N MET A 189 -19.59 2.99 -11.70
CA MET A 189 -20.30 2.47 -10.54
C MET A 189 -21.82 2.43 -10.79
N LYS A 190 -22.41 3.47 -11.40
CA LYS A 190 -23.82 3.45 -11.82
C LYS A 190 -24.11 2.29 -12.76
N TYR A 191 -23.25 1.99 -13.73
CA TYR A 191 -23.45 0.87 -14.63
C TYR A 191 -23.50 -0.47 -13.87
N ARG A 192 -22.56 -0.69 -12.95
CA ARG A 192 -22.58 -1.88 -12.08
C ARG A 192 -23.86 -1.98 -11.27
N GLN A 193 -24.34 -0.85 -10.74
CA GLN A 193 -25.56 -0.80 -9.95
C GLN A 193 -26.81 -1.06 -10.80
N PHE A 194 -26.81 -0.61 -12.06
CA PHE A 194 -27.85 -0.86 -13.04
C PHE A 194 -27.92 -2.35 -13.41
N GLU A 195 -26.77 -2.97 -13.69
CA GLU A 195 -26.69 -4.43 -13.91
C GLU A 195 -27.21 -5.18 -12.68
N GLU A 196 -26.82 -4.74 -11.47
CA GLU A 196 -27.23 -5.38 -10.21
C GLU A 196 -28.75 -5.37 -10.01
N THR A 197 -29.44 -4.27 -10.35
CA THR A 197 -30.90 -4.16 -10.22
C THR A 197 -31.67 -4.60 -11.48
N GLY A 198 -30.97 -5.16 -12.49
CA GLY A 198 -31.57 -5.56 -13.75
C GLY A 198 -32.25 -4.42 -14.50
N GLY A 199 -31.74 -3.19 -14.35
CA GLY A 199 -32.34 -1.99 -14.96
C GLY A 199 -33.68 -1.57 -14.36
N LYS A 200 -34.00 -1.99 -13.13
CA LYS A 200 -35.27 -1.63 -12.47
C LYS A 200 -35.06 -0.75 -11.26
N CYS A 201 -36.04 0.11 -10.97
CA CYS A 201 -36.12 0.84 -9.71
C CYS A 201 -36.27 -0.14 -8.55
N MET A 202 -35.37 -0.04 -7.56
CA MET A 202 -35.39 -0.95 -6.42
C MET A 202 -36.70 -0.90 -5.61
N TYR A 203 -37.37 0.26 -5.59
CA TYR A 203 -38.59 0.48 -4.81
C TYR A 203 -39.85 0.14 -5.60
N CYS A 204 -40.15 0.87 -6.68
CA CYS A 204 -41.39 0.67 -7.42
C CYS A 204 -41.33 -0.45 -8.48
N GLY A 205 -40.13 -0.91 -8.86
CA GLY A 205 -39.97 -1.91 -9.93
C GLY A 205 -40.19 -1.43 -11.35
N GLY A 206 -40.48 -0.14 -11.54
CA GLY A 206 -40.51 0.46 -12.87
C GLY A 206 -39.15 0.37 -13.55
N ASP A 207 -39.16 0.19 -14.86
CA ASP A 207 -37.95 0.13 -15.67
C ASP A 207 -37.21 1.46 -15.67
N ILE A 208 -35.89 1.38 -15.65
CA ILE A 208 -34.97 2.50 -15.70
C ILE A 208 -34.13 2.31 -16.96
N ASP A 209 -34.08 3.34 -17.78
CA ASP A 209 -33.16 3.37 -18.92
C ASP A 209 -31.72 3.65 -18.45
N LEU A 210 -30.74 3.04 -19.09
CA LEU A 210 -29.35 3.18 -18.71
C LEU A 210 -28.85 4.62 -18.91
N LYS A 211 -29.23 5.29 -20.01
CA LYS A 211 -28.78 6.65 -20.30
C LYS A 211 -29.41 7.63 -19.31
N THR A 212 -30.71 7.49 -19.01
CA THR A 212 -31.37 8.34 -18.00
C THR A 212 -30.71 8.16 -16.64
N PHE A 213 -30.39 6.93 -16.23
CA PHE A 213 -29.66 6.68 -14.98
C PHE A 213 -28.26 7.28 -14.96
N MET A 214 -27.49 7.18 -16.03
CA MET A 214 -26.15 7.77 -16.11
C MET A 214 -26.19 9.28 -15.85
N TYR A 215 -27.07 9.98 -16.53
CA TYR A 215 -27.21 11.44 -16.44
C TYR A 215 -28.02 11.92 -15.23
N GLY A 216 -28.70 11.01 -14.53
CA GLY A 216 -29.53 11.35 -13.37
C GLY A 216 -30.82 12.05 -13.76
N ILE A 217 -31.38 11.69 -14.92
CA ILE A 217 -32.68 12.20 -15.39
C ILE A 217 -33.74 11.31 -14.75
N ASP A 218 -34.58 11.88 -13.89
CA ASP A 218 -35.66 11.22 -13.12
C ASP A 218 -35.24 9.96 -12.35
N THR A 219 -33.95 9.79 -12.12
CA THR A 219 -33.33 8.59 -11.53
C THR A 219 -32.08 8.98 -10.77
N GLU A 220 -31.81 8.31 -9.65
CA GLU A 220 -30.79 8.73 -8.69
C GLU A 220 -30.02 7.55 -8.10
N TRP A 221 -28.73 7.79 -7.82
CA TRP A 221 -27.90 6.90 -7.01
C TRP A 221 -28.33 7.06 -5.56
N GLU A 222 -29.07 6.09 -5.04
CA GLU A 222 -29.76 6.25 -3.77
C GLU A 222 -29.16 5.38 -2.66
N HIS A 223 -29.11 5.92 -1.44
CA HIS A 223 -28.58 5.21 -0.27
C HIS A 223 -29.69 4.39 0.40
N ILE A 224 -29.48 3.08 0.52
CA ILE A 224 -30.44 2.14 1.13
C ILE A 224 -30.77 2.58 2.56
N ILE A 225 -29.72 2.78 3.36
CA ILE A 225 -29.80 3.38 4.68
C ILE A 225 -29.22 4.81 4.57
N PRO A 226 -29.99 5.84 4.95
CA PRO A 226 -29.55 7.22 4.92
C PRO A 226 -28.16 7.42 5.56
N LYS A 227 -27.34 8.28 4.95
CA LYS A 227 -25.98 8.60 5.46
C LYS A 227 -26.01 9.11 6.90
N ALA A 228 -27.06 9.85 7.23
CA ALA A 228 -27.35 10.34 8.56
C ALA A 228 -27.42 9.21 9.61
N LEU A 229 -27.81 7.99 9.21
CA LEU A 229 -27.97 6.85 10.12
C LEU A 229 -26.75 5.91 10.13
N LEU A 230 -26.16 5.60 8.97
CA LEU A 230 -25.12 4.56 8.86
C LEU A 230 -23.73 5.07 8.45
N PHE A 231 -23.55 6.35 8.11
CA PHE A 231 -22.27 6.93 7.68
C PHE A 231 -21.53 6.11 6.61
N ASP A 232 -22.27 5.38 5.77
CA ASP A 232 -21.75 4.44 4.79
C ASP A 232 -22.09 4.87 3.35
N ASN A 233 -21.04 5.14 2.57
CA ASN A 233 -21.12 5.46 1.14
C ASN A 233 -20.69 4.27 0.25
N SER A 234 -20.55 3.08 0.84
CA SER A 234 -20.11 1.88 0.13
C SER A 234 -21.11 1.48 -0.94
N PHE A 235 -20.61 0.75 -1.95
CA PHE A 235 -21.45 0.14 -2.96
C PHE A 235 -22.53 -0.77 -2.35
N SER A 236 -22.27 -1.38 -1.18
CA SER A 236 -23.25 -2.20 -0.44
C SER A 236 -24.41 -1.41 0.17
N ASN A 237 -24.30 -0.09 0.31
CA ASN A 237 -25.35 0.77 0.80
C ASN A 237 -25.98 1.64 -0.31
N SER A 238 -25.74 1.33 -1.58
CA SER A 238 -26.28 2.07 -2.72
C SER A 238 -27.14 1.21 -3.65
N ILE A 239 -28.16 1.81 -4.25
CA ILE A 239 -29.05 1.21 -5.26
C ILE A 239 -29.42 2.19 -6.39
N CYS A 240 -30.06 1.66 -7.42
CA CYS A 240 -30.71 2.43 -8.48
C CYS A 240 -32.19 2.65 -8.12
N ALA A 241 -32.64 3.92 -8.08
CA ALA A 241 -34.03 4.27 -7.82
C ALA A 241 -34.50 5.42 -8.73
N CYS A 242 -35.81 5.50 -8.99
CA CYS A 242 -36.39 6.67 -9.61
C CYS A 242 -36.44 7.84 -8.62
N GLN A 243 -36.31 9.07 -9.13
CA GLN A 243 -36.27 10.28 -8.32
C GLN A 243 -37.52 10.45 -7.46
N LYS A 244 -38.70 10.08 -8.00
CA LYS A 244 -39.97 10.10 -7.25
C LYS A 244 -39.87 9.26 -5.98
N CYS A 245 -39.44 8.00 -6.11
CA CYS A 245 -39.32 7.10 -4.96
C CYS A 245 -38.23 7.56 -3.98
N ASN A 246 -37.12 8.10 -4.50
CA ASN A 246 -36.07 8.62 -3.62
C ASN A 246 -36.59 9.80 -2.78
N LYS A 247 -37.24 10.77 -3.43
CA LYS A 247 -37.81 11.94 -2.77
C LYS A 247 -38.85 11.58 -1.71
N THR A 248 -39.69 10.56 -1.97
CA THR A 248 -40.69 10.10 -1.00
C THR A 248 -40.11 9.26 0.13
N LYS A 249 -39.05 8.48 -0.13
CA LYS A 249 -38.30 7.77 0.92
C LYS A 249 -37.71 8.76 1.93
N ASN A 250 -37.07 9.83 1.43
CA ASN A 250 -36.41 10.84 2.24
C ASN A 250 -35.41 10.18 3.22
N ASP A 251 -35.36 10.62 4.48
CA ASP A 251 -34.43 10.12 5.50
C ASP A 251 -34.90 8.80 6.17
N ARG A 252 -35.77 8.02 5.53
CA ARG A 252 -36.15 6.66 5.99
C ARG A 252 -35.24 5.60 5.41
N THR A 253 -35.16 4.44 6.07
CA THR A 253 -34.52 3.25 5.50
C THR A 253 -35.34 2.73 4.32
N ALA A 254 -34.71 1.96 3.43
CA ALA A 254 -35.43 1.28 2.36
C ALA A 254 -36.57 0.40 2.89
N TYR A 255 -36.33 -0.33 3.98
CA TYR A 255 -37.31 -1.20 4.60
C TYR A 255 -38.51 -0.43 5.17
N ASP A 256 -38.25 0.60 5.97
CA ASP A 256 -39.30 1.42 6.61
C ASP A 256 -40.14 2.16 5.56
N TYR A 257 -39.47 2.68 4.52
CA TYR A 257 -40.17 3.31 3.39
C TYR A 257 -41.09 2.31 2.69
N MET A 258 -40.59 1.13 2.30
CA MET A 258 -41.40 0.14 1.59
C MET A 258 -42.54 -0.39 2.46
N ARG A 259 -42.32 -0.54 3.77
CA ARG A 259 -43.36 -0.89 4.74
C ARG A 259 -44.48 0.16 4.78
N SER A 260 -44.14 1.44 4.70
CA SER A 260 -45.14 2.53 4.69
C SER A 260 -46.03 2.58 3.44
N LEU A 261 -45.72 1.82 2.37
CA LEU A 261 -46.46 1.80 1.11
C LEU A 261 -47.53 0.68 1.04
N GLY A 262 -47.73 -0.06 2.13
CA GLY A 262 -48.74 -1.14 2.23
C GLY A 262 -48.18 -2.56 2.04
N THR A 263 -48.93 -3.55 2.52
CA THR A 263 -48.49 -4.95 2.67
C THR A 263 -48.04 -5.59 1.36
N GLN A 264 -48.80 -5.40 0.27
CA GLN A 264 -48.48 -6.02 -1.02
C GLN A 264 -47.12 -5.54 -1.55
N ARG A 265 -46.93 -4.21 -1.66
CA ARG A 265 -45.68 -3.62 -2.15
C ARG A 265 -44.48 -4.00 -1.28
N PHE A 266 -44.70 -4.12 0.02
CA PHE A 266 -43.66 -4.51 0.96
C PHE A 266 -43.25 -5.99 0.79
N ASN A 267 -44.20 -6.89 0.54
CA ASN A 267 -43.91 -8.29 0.24
C ASN A 267 -43.19 -8.44 -1.11
N ASP A 268 -43.67 -7.76 -2.16
CA ASP A 268 -43.02 -7.74 -3.49
C ASP A 268 -41.56 -7.26 -3.39
N TYR A 269 -41.29 -6.26 -2.54
CA TYR A 269 -39.94 -5.78 -2.26
C TYR A 269 -39.08 -6.85 -1.59
N LYS A 270 -39.57 -7.50 -0.53
CA LYS A 270 -38.82 -8.55 0.18
C LYS A 270 -38.48 -9.73 -0.74
N GLU A 271 -39.43 -10.17 -1.56
CA GLU A 271 -39.19 -11.25 -2.53
C GLU A 271 -38.12 -10.88 -3.55
N ARG A 272 -38.18 -9.65 -4.07
CA ARG A 272 -37.16 -9.14 -4.99
C ARG A 272 -35.78 -9.10 -4.36
N VAL A 273 -35.67 -8.56 -3.14
CA VAL A 273 -34.41 -8.51 -2.38
C VAL A 273 -33.85 -9.92 -2.15
N LYS A 274 -34.72 -10.88 -1.78
CA LYS A 274 -34.35 -12.28 -1.57
C LYS A 274 -33.86 -12.94 -2.87
N LYS A 275 -34.60 -12.79 -3.96
CA LYS A 275 -34.23 -13.30 -5.28
C LYS A 275 -32.85 -12.82 -5.71
N MET A 276 -32.58 -11.52 -5.59
CA MET A 276 -31.27 -10.94 -5.93
C MET A 276 -30.12 -11.53 -5.09
N TYR A 277 -30.39 -11.90 -3.83
CA TYR A 277 -29.38 -12.51 -2.96
C TYR A 277 -29.14 -13.98 -3.31
N ASP A 278 -30.21 -14.74 -3.57
CA ASP A 278 -30.13 -16.15 -3.95
C ASP A 278 -29.41 -16.33 -5.30
N GLU A 279 -29.63 -15.41 -6.25
CA GLU A 279 -28.93 -15.32 -7.54
C GLU A 279 -27.49 -14.80 -7.42
N LYS A 280 -27.04 -14.41 -6.21
CA LYS A 280 -25.73 -13.79 -5.93
C LYS A 280 -25.46 -12.48 -6.69
N SER A 281 -26.52 -11.81 -7.14
CA SER A 281 -26.45 -10.48 -7.76
C SER A 281 -26.06 -9.43 -6.71
N ILE A 282 -26.50 -9.59 -5.46
CA ILE A 282 -26.13 -8.70 -4.34
C ILE A 282 -25.31 -9.41 -3.27
N SER A 283 -24.44 -8.63 -2.61
CA SER A 283 -23.68 -9.12 -1.45
C SER A 283 -24.56 -9.35 -0.22
N ARG A 284 -24.10 -10.23 0.70
CA ARG A 284 -24.76 -10.44 2.00
C ARG A 284 -24.94 -9.15 2.80
N THR A 285 -23.97 -8.24 2.74
CA THR A 285 -24.06 -6.93 3.40
C THR A 285 -25.18 -6.08 2.81
N LYS A 286 -25.27 -6.01 1.48
CA LYS A 286 -26.34 -5.26 0.80
C LYS A 286 -27.72 -5.84 1.11
N TYR A 287 -27.84 -7.17 1.10
CA TYR A 287 -29.07 -7.87 1.50
C TYR A 287 -29.51 -7.48 2.92
N LYS A 288 -28.60 -7.51 3.90
CA LYS A 288 -28.88 -7.07 5.27
C LYS A 288 -29.32 -5.59 5.32
N ASN A 289 -28.62 -4.70 4.63
CA ASN A 289 -28.94 -3.27 4.63
C ASN A 289 -30.34 -2.99 4.04
N LEU A 290 -30.73 -3.72 2.97
CA LEU A 290 -32.05 -3.59 2.34
C LEU A 290 -33.20 -4.03 3.25
N LEU A 291 -32.92 -4.90 4.22
CA LEU A 291 -33.91 -5.43 5.16
C LEU A 291 -33.81 -4.82 6.57
N ALA A 292 -33.02 -3.77 6.73
CA ALA A 292 -32.80 -3.14 8.03
C ALA A 292 -33.85 -2.06 8.31
N SER A 293 -34.62 -2.23 9.39
CA SER A 293 -35.57 -1.24 9.92
C SER A 293 -34.92 -0.42 11.03
N PHE A 294 -34.99 0.90 10.93
CA PHE A 294 -34.58 1.79 12.01
C PHE A 294 -35.71 1.96 13.03
N GLU A 295 -36.96 1.95 12.58
CA GLU A 295 -38.15 2.05 13.44
C GLU A 295 -38.24 0.86 14.39
N ASP A 296 -38.06 -0.38 13.90
CA ASP A 296 -38.10 -1.58 14.74
C ASP A 296 -36.95 -1.59 15.75
N TYR A 297 -35.79 -1.07 15.36
CA TYR A 297 -34.68 -0.87 16.28
C TYR A 297 -35.05 0.11 17.39
N GLN A 298 -35.64 1.26 17.07
CA GLN A 298 -36.04 2.24 18.08
C GLN A 298 -37.09 1.69 19.04
N GLU A 299 -38.01 0.88 18.54
CA GLU A 299 -39.00 0.18 19.39
C GLU A 299 -38.31 -0.84 20.31
N ARG A 300 -37.49 -1.73 19.76
CA ARG A 300 -36.71 -2.70 20.57
C ARG A 300 -35.86 -2.01 21.62
N LYS A 301 -35.24 -0.88 21.28
CA LYS A 301 -34.43 -0.09 22.21
C LYS A 301 -35.27 0.49 23.35
N ARG A 302 -36.42 1.09 23.05
CA ARG A 302 -37.33 1.62 24.07
C ARG A 302 -37.81 0.54 25.03
N ASN A 303 -37.99 -0.68 24.52
CA ASN A 303 -38.42 -1.83 25.32
C ASN A 303 -37.26 -2.59 25.99
N GLY A 304 -36.01 -2.12 25.87
CA GLY A 304 -34.83 -2.80 26.45
C GLY A 304 -34.43 -4.11 25.77
N CYS A 305 -35.01 -4.44 24.60
CA CYS A 305 -34.82 -5.69 23.86
C CYS A 305 -33.92 -5.55 22.62
N ALA A 306 -33.07 -4.51 22.55
CA ALA A 306 -32.17 -4.31 21.42
C ALA A 306 -31.14 -5.45 21.31
N THR A 307 -31.11 -6.10 20.15
CA THR A 307 -30.18 -7.22 19.89
C THR A 307 -28.74 -6.72 19.71
N GLU A 308 -27.77 -7.62 19.80
CA GLU A 308 -26.37 -7.27 19.48
C GLU A 308 -26.20 -6.85 18.01
N GLU A 309 -27.00 -7.40 17.10
CA GLU A 309 -27.01 -7.03 15.68
C GLU A 309 -27.61 -5.62 15.48
N ASP A 310 -28.67 -5.28 16.21
CA ASP A 310 -29.25 -3.93 16.23
C ASP A 310 -28.23 -2.90 16.69
N LYS A 311 -27.57 -3.20 17.81
CA LYS A 311 -26.50 -2.37 18.33
C LYS A 311 -25.45 -2.23 17.24
N GLU A 312 -24.96 -3.34 16.67
CA GLU A 312 -23.91 -3.41 15.62
C GLU A 312 -24.23 -2.60 14.35
N LEU A 313 -25.50 -2.45 14.00
CA LEU A 313 -25.89 -1.66 12.83
C LEU A 313 -26.15 -0.19 13.18
N TRP A 314 -26.91 0.09 14.24
CA TRP A 314 -27.52 1.41 14.46
C TRP A 314 -26.83 2.29 15.50
N GLU A 315 -26.22 1.71 16.53
CA GLU A 315 -25.68 2.50 17.64
C GLU A 315 -24.19 2.74 17.48
N ASN A 316 -23.67 3.95 17.69
CA ASN A 316 -22.22 4.12 17.84
C ASN A 316 -21.43 3.56 16.62
N TYR A 317 -21.95 3.65 15.40
CA TYR A 317 -21.28 3.11 14.19
C TYR A 317 -19.88 3.71 14.03
N ILE A 318 -19.76 5.02 14.20
CA ILE A 318 -18.47 5.72 14.16
C ILE A 318 -17.56 5.20 15.28
N ASP A 319 -18.05 5.16 16.53
CA ASP A 319 -17.25 4.66 17.66
C ASP A 319 -16.94 3.18 17.55
N ARG A 320 -17.73 2.38 16.84
CA ARG A 320 -17.39 0.99 16.51
C ARG A 320 -16.30 0.91 15.46
N GLN A 321 -16.35 1.72 14.40
CA GLN A 321 -15.25 1.77 13.44
C GLN A 321 -13.94 2.24 14.11
N ILE A 322 -14.05 3.15 15.08
CA ILE A 322 -12.93 3.56 15.94
C ILE A 322 -12.52 2.41 16.88
N ARG A 323 -13.45 1.73 17.57
CA ARG A 323 -13.17 0.62 18.50
C ARG A 323 -12.67 -0.64 17.82
N GLN A 324 -13.02 -0.89 16.55
CA GLN A 324 -12.40 -1.89 15.67
C GLN A 324 -10.97 -1.47 15.27
N THR A 325 -10.25 -0.82 16.19
CA THR A 325 -8.83 -0.57 16.13
C THR A 325 -8.12 -1.90 15.97
N GLN A 326 -7.59 -2.06 14.78
CA GLN A 326 -6.70 -3.14 14.38
C GLN A 326 -5.59 -3.38 15.41
N TYR A 327 -4.98 -4.56 15.42
CA TYR A 327 -3.95 -4.90 16.42
C TYR A 327 -2.80 -3.85 16.48
N ILE A 328 -2.45 -3.24 15.35
CA ILE A 328 -1.45 -2.15 15.26
C ILE A 328 -1.94 -0.88 15.94
N SER A 329 -3.21 -0.52 15.79
CA SER A 329 -3.83 0.62 16.44
C SER A 329 -3.89 0.41 17.95
N ARG A 330 -4.28 -0.79 18.42
CA ARG A 330 -4.25 -1.12 19.85
C ARG A 330 -2.84 -1.07 20.43
N ALA A 331 -1.86 -1.61 19.71
CA ALA A 331 -0.45 -1.54 20.12
C ALA A 331 0.08 -0.09 20.15
N ALA A 332 -0.30 0.74 19.17
CA ALA A 332 0.03 2.16 19.13
C ALA A 332 -0.59 2.92 20.30
N LEU A 333 -1.91 2.77 20.52
CA LEU A 333 -2.63 3.39 21.64
C LEU A 333 -1.97 3.02 22.97
N LYS A 334 -1.68 1.73 23.18
CA LYS A 334 -1.03 1.25 24.41
C LYS A 334 0.33 1.91 24.63
N LYS A 335 1.14 2.07 23.58
CA LYS A 335 2.44 2.74 23.69
C LYS A 335 2.28 4.23 23.94
N LEU A 336 1.45 4.93 23.16
CA LEU A 336 1.23 6.37 23.29
C LEU A 336 0.70 6.77 24.67
N LYS A 337 -0.13 5.93 25.31
CA LYS A 337 -0.60 6.14 26.68
C LYS A 337 0.54 6.26 27.71
N ASN A 338 1.74 5.76 27.40
CA ASN A 338 2.89 5.91 28.28
C ASN A 338 3.44 7.34 28.32
N VAL A 339 3.24 8.17 27.29
CA VAL A 339 3.78 9.54 27.22
C VAL A 339 2.70 10.62 27.11
N CYS A 340 1.45 10.22 26.87
CA CYS A 340 0.32 11.12 26.74
C CYS A 340 -0.88 10.55 27.50
N ARG A 341 -1.59 11.41 28.23
CA ARG A 341 -2.80 11.02 28.98
C ARG A 341 -3.95 10.70 28.04
N ASN A 342 -4.22 11.62 27.12
CA ASN A 342 -5.41 11.62 26.27
C ASN A 342 -5.06 11.06 24.88
N VAL A 343 -5.27 9.76 24.71
CA VAL A 343 -4.95 9.08 23.44
C VAL A 343 -6.22 8.49 22.83
N TYR A 344 -6.55 8.96 21.63
CA TYR A 344 -7.74 8.56 20.89
C TYR A 344 -7.39 7.93 19.55
N ALA A 345 -8.27 7.06 19.08
CA ALA A 345 -8.24 6.56 17.71
C ALA A 345 -9.31 7.28 16.87
N SER A 346 -9.01 7.47 15.59
CA SER A 346 -9.96 7.98 14.59
C SER A 346 -10.25 6.91 13.53
N SER A 347 -11.36 7.09 12.81
CA SER A 347 -11.73 6.27 11.66
C SER A 347 -11.44 7.02 10.36
N GLY A 348 -10.79 6.35 9.41
CA GLY A 348 -10.52 6.93 8.09
C GLY A 348 -11.77 7.32 7.30
N THR A 349 -12.92 6.70 7.61
CA THR A 349 -14.21 7.12 7.03
C THR A 349 -14.59 8.52 7.50
N VAL A 350 -14.43 8.81 8.80
CA VAL A 350 -14.69 10.13 9.40
C VAL A 350 -13.66 11.14 8.91
N THR A 351 -12.38 10.78 8.91
CA THR A 351 -11.31 11.64 8.37
C THR A 351 -11.61 12.02 6.93
N SER A 352 -12.03 11.07 6.08
CA SER A 352 -12.38 11.37 4.70
C SER A 352 -13.60 12.28 4.57
N PHE A 353 -14.61 12.09 5.41
CA PHE A 353 -15.82 12.91 5.42
C PHE A 353 -15.51 14.36 5.82
N LEU A 354 -14.78 14.55 6.92
CA LEU A 354 -14.39 15.88 7.41
C LEU A 354 -13.46 16.60 6.42
N ARG A 355 -12.43 15.92 5.91
CA ARG A 355 -11.52 16.46 4.89
C ARG A 355 -12.24 16.94 3.63
N HIS A 356 -13.29 16.22 3.21
CA HIS A 356 -14.15 16.63 2.10
C HIS A 356 -14.98 17.87 2.46
N GLY A 357 -15.67 17.83 3.61
CA GLY A 357 -16.53 18.93 4.08
C GLY A 357 -15.76 20.24 4.31
N TRP A 358 -14.52 20.16 4.81
CA TRP A 358 -13.61 21.28 5.01
C TRP A 358 -12.94 21.78 3.71
N GLY A 359 -13.14 21.09 2.60
CA GLY A 359 -12.61 21.49 1.29
C GLY A 359 -11.11 21.23 1.10
N TYR A 360 -10.51 20.34 1.90
CA TYR A 360 -9.08 20.04 1.85
C TYR A 360 -8.70 19.03 0.74
N ASP A 361 -9.68 18.36 0.11
CA ASP A 361 -9.49 17.38 -0.96
C ASP A 361 -8.63 17.89 -2.14
N ASN A 362 -8.85 19.16 -2.52
CA ASN A 362 -8.25 19.73 -3.73
C ASN A 362 -6.95 20.51 -3.44
N ILE A 363 -6.51 20.64 -2.18
CA ILE A 363 -5.31 21.44 -1.84
C ILE A 363 -4.09 20.96 -2.64
N LEU A 364 -3.83 19.66 -2.65
CA LEU A 364 -2.66 19.12 -3.36
C LEU A 364 -2.84 19.17 -4.88
N HIS A 365 -4.07 19.05 -5.39
CA HIS A 365 -4.33 19.24 -6.82
C HIS A 365 -3.94 20.66 -7.22
N ASP A 366 -4.48 21.65 -6.52
CA ASP A 366 -4.31 23.06 -6.85
C ASP A 366 -2.84 23.51 -6.71
N LEU A 367 -2.12 22.98 -5.71
CA LEU A 367 -0.68 23.25 -5.54
C LEU A 367 0.19 22.64 -6.64
N ASN A 368 -0.24 21.53 -7.25
CA ASN A 368 0.54 20.85 -8.29
C ASN A 368 0.10 21.26 -9.71
N LEU A 369 -1.09 21.82 -9.90
CA LEU A 369 -1.62 22.17 -11.22
C LEU A 369 -0.64 23.03 -12.06
N PRO A 370 -0.03 24.12 -11.53
CA PRO A 370 0.93 24.91 -12.30
C PRO A 370 2.17 24.11 -12.74
N VAL A 371 2.61 23.15 -11.93
CA VAL A 371 3.75 22.28 -12.27
C VAL A 371 3.38 21.35 -13.41
N TYR A 372 2.17 20.78 -13.40
CA TYR A 372 1.67 19.91 -14.46
C TYR A 372 1.36 20.67 -15.76
N ASP A 373 0.98 21.94 -15.68
CA ASP A 373 0.82 22.80 -16.85
C ASP A 373 2.17 23.11 -17.50
N ALA A 374 3.16 23.52 -16.70
CA ALA A 374 4.51 23.80 -17.18
C ALA A 374 5.20 22.54 -17.75
N ALA A 375 4.86 21.36 -17.24
CA ALA A 375 5.36 20.06 -17.67
C ALA A 375 4.98 19.68 -19.12
N GLY A 376 3.96 20.31 -19.71
CA GLY A 376 3.62 20.21 -21.13
C GLY A 376 2.40 19.34 -21.47
N ILE A 377 2.15 19.24 -22.78
CA ILE A 377 0.89 18.76 -23.37
C ILE A 377 0.56 17.31 -22.96
N GLY A 378 -0.68 17.11 -22.48
CA GLY A 378 -1.26 15.80 -22.21
C GLY A 378 -1.30 15.38 -20.73
N LEU A 379 -0.75 16.20 -19.84
CA LEU A 379 -0.77 16.02 -18.38
C LEU A 379 -1.96 16.71 -17.70
N THR A 380 -2.45 17.80 -18.27
CA THR A 380 -3.70 18.45 -17.88
C THR A 380 -4.76 18.27 -18.98
N GLU A 381 -6.02 18.42 -18.60
CA GLU A 381 -7.16 18.39 -19.51
C GLU A 381 -8.22 19.40 -19.08
N ASP A 382 -8.84 20.04 -20.07
CA ASP A 382 -10.09 20.76 -19.89
C ASP A 382 -11.25 19.77 -20.05
N VAL A 383 -12.10 19.71 -19.03
CA VAL A 383 -13.28 18.86 -19.04
C VAL A 383 -14.52 19.68 -18.73
N VAL A 384 -15.60 19.37 -19.43
CA VAL A 384 -16.92 19.88 -19.09
C VAL A 384 -17.50 19.01 -17.98
N VAL A 385 -17.67 19.59 -16.81
CA VAL A 385 -18.34 18.94 -15.68
C VAL A 385 -19.73 19.52 -15.53
N LYS A 386 -20.75 18.66 -15.58
CA LYS A 386 -22.13 19.04 -15.24
C LYS A 386 -22.26 19.23 -13.74
N GLN A 387 -22.52 20.46 -13.32
CA GLN A 387 -22.80 20.81 -11.94
C GLN A 387 -24.14 21.55 -11.87
N ASP A 388 -25.11 20.99 -11.14
CA ASP A 388 -26.48 21.51 -11.03
C ASP A 388 -27.17 21.77 -12.39
N GLY A 389 -26.91 20.89 -13.37
CA GLY A 389 -27.46 21.00 -14.74
C GLY A 389 -26.75 22.02 -15.64
N LYS A 390 -25.73 22.73 -15.13
CA LYS A 390 -24.89 23.65 -15.92
C LYS A 390 -23.56 22.99 -16.28
N ASP A 391 -23.13 23.23 -17.52
CA ASP A 391 -21.84 22.80 -18.02
C ASP A 391 -20.77 23.80 -17.52
N ILE A 392 -19.85 23.33 -16.68
CA ILE A 392 -18.72 24.12 -16.18
C ILE A 392 -17.45 23.58 -16.80
N GLN A 393 -16.67 24.46 -17.42
CA GLN A 393 -15.32 24.14 -17.89
C GLN A 393 -14.39 24.07 -16.68
N VAL A 394 -13.74 22.92 -16.49
CA VAL A 394 -12.80 22.68 -15.39
C VAL A 394 -11.47 22.24 -15.97
N HIS A 395 -10.45 23.06 -15.77
CA HIS A 395 -9.06 22.72 -16.03
C HIS A 395 -8.50 21.88 -14.88
N ARG A 396 -7.95 20.69 -15.17
CA ARG A 396 -7.50 19.75 -14.13
C ARG A 396 -6.32 18.87 -14.57
N ILE A 397 -5.63 18.29 -13.58
CA ILE A 397 -4.62 17.26 -13.82
C ILE A 397 -5.28 15.94 -14.24
N LYS A 398 -4.85 15.39 -15.36
CA LYS A 398 -5.38 14.15 -15.94
C LYS A 398 -5.10 12.96 -15.01
N GLY A 399 -6.17 12.27 -14.60
CA GLY A 399 -6.06 11.08 -13.75
C GLY A 399 -5.58 11.37 -12.32
N TRP A 400 -5.70 12.62 -11.86
CA TRP A 400 -5.26 13.03 -10.53
C TRP A 400 -5.87 12.18 -9.41
N ASN A 401 -5.02 11.81 -8.46
CA ASN A 401 -5.42 11.23 -7.19
C ASN A 401 -4.52 11.83 -6.10
N LYS A 402 -5.09 12.20 -4.94
CA LYS A 402 -4.30 12.71 -3.80
C LYS A 402 -3.12 11.80 -3.43
N ARG A 403 -3.25 10.49 -3.64
CA ARG A 403 -2.20 9.48 -3.38
C ARG A 403 -1.02 9.56 -4.35
N MET A 404 -1.03 10.46 -5.34
CA MET A 404 0.14 10.75 -6.17
C MET A 404 1.18 11.58 -5.42
N ASP A 405 0.76 12.32 -4.39
CA ASP A 405 1.59 13.21 -3.58
C ASP A 405 1.60 12.76 -2.11
N ASN A 406 2.78 12.42 -1.57
CA ASN A 406 2.98 11.93 -0.21
C ASN A 406 2.50 12.91 0.88
N ARG A 407 2.40 14.21 0.59
CA ARG A 407 1.93 15.22 1.56
C ARG A 407 0.47 15.02 1.97
N HIS A 408 -0.29 14.17 1.26
CA HIS A 408 -1.66 13.82 1.68
C HIS A 408 -1.72 13.21 3.08
N HIS A 409 -0.66 12.50 3.51
CA HIS A 409 -0.57 11.97 4.87
C HIS A 409 -0.56 13.07 5.94
N ALA A 410 0.08 14.22 5.66
CA ALA A 410 0.10 15.35 6.58
C ALA A 410 -1.27 16.05 6.66
N ILE A 411 -1.99 16.16 5.53
CA ILE A 411 -3.36 16.70 5.51
C ILE A 411 -4.31 15.76 6.28
N ASP A 412 -4.21 14.44 6.04
CA ASP A 412 -5.00 13.46 6.77
C ASP A 412 -4.68 13.51 8.28
N ALA A 413 -3.40 13.66 8.66
CA ALA A 413 -2.98 13.83 10.06
C ALA A 413 -3.50 15.12 10.70
N LEU A 414 -3.52 16.25 9.97
CA LEU A 414 -4.16 17.48 10.43
C LEU A 414 -5.66 17.26 10.69
N VAL A 415 -6.34 16.56 9.79
CA VAL A 415 -7.76 16.26 9.97
C VAL A 415 -8.00 15.40 11.20
N VAL A 416 -7.17 14.37 11.39
CA VAL A 416 -7.22 13.50 12.57
C VAL A 416 -6.99 14.31 13.85
N ALA A 417 -6.01 15.21 13.88
CA ALA A 417 -5.75 16.08 15.03
C ALA A 417 -6.93 17.00 15.36
N CYS A 418 -7.63 17.52 14.33
CA CYS A 418 -8.81 18.35 14.52
C CYS A 418 -10.11 17.57 14.81
N THR A 419 -10.11 16.24 14.71
CA THR A 419 -11.30 15.40 14.93
C THR A 419 -11.49 15.15 16.42
N LYS A 420 -12.00 16.15 17.15
CA LYS A 420 -12.30 16.07 18.59
C LYS A 420 -13.42 15.08 18.89
N GLN A 421 -13.44 14.52 20.10
CA GLN A 421 -14.51 13.60 20.53
C GLN A 421 -15.89 14.27 20.50
N SER A 422 -15.96 15.57 20.80
CA SER A 422 -17.19 16.36 20.70
C SER A 422 -17.72 16.42 19.27
N ILE A 423 -16.86 16.53 18.25
CA ILE A 423 -17.27 16.46 16.85
C ILE A 423 -17.84 15.08 16.56
N VAL A 424 -17.17 14.00 17.00
CA VAL A 424 -17.64 12.62 16.78
C VAL A 424 -19.01 12.38 17.44
N GLN A 425 -19.19 12.81 18.68
CA GLN A 425 -20.48 12.74 19.39
C GLN A 425 -21.54 13.53 18.64
N ARG A 426 -21.24 14.77 18.26
CA ARG A 426 -22.19 15.61 17.51
C ARG A 426 -22.58 14.97 16.18
N LEU A 427 -21.64 14.34 15.46
CA LEU A 427 -21.95 13.57 14.24
C LEU A 427 -22.86 12.37 14.51
N ASN A 428 -22.69 11.66 15.63
CA ASN A 428 -23.56 10.56 16.03
C ASN A 428 -24.98 11.03 16.42
N GLU A 429 -25.09 12.21 17.03
CA GLU A 429 -26.34 12.82 17.52
C GLU A 429 -27.17 13.53 16.43
N PHE A 430 -26.68 13.57 15.19
CA PHE A 430 -27.31 14.35 14.12
C PHE A 430 -28.81 14.09 13.95
N ASN A 431 -29.28 12.84 14.12
CA ASN A 431 -30.70 12.53 14.01
C ASN A 431 -31.52 12.91 15.25
N SER A 432 -30.95 12.76 16.45
CA SER A 432 -31.64 13.10 17.70
C SER A 432 -31.76 14.62 17.88
N SER A 433 -30.83 15.38 17.31
CA SER A 433 -30.68 16.82 17.55
C SER A 433 -30.83 17.66 16.27
N ARG A 434 -31.63 17.18 15.31
CA ARG A 434 -31.69 17.75 13.95
C ARG A 434 -32.10 19.23 13.90
N THR A 435 -33.03 19.65 14.75
CA THR A 435 -33.50 21.04 14.87
C THR A 435 -32.37 21.98 15.31
N GLU A 436 -31.57 21.57 16.28
CA GLU A 436 -30.40 22.35 16.73
C GLU A 436 -29.37 22.50 15.61
N PHE A 437 -29.10 21.43 14.86
CA PHE A 437 -28.22 21.48 13.68
C PHE A 437 -28.71 22.49 12.64
N GLU A 438 -30.02 22.58 12.42
CA GLU A 438 -30.61 23.56 11.51
C GLU A 438 -30.41 24.99 11.99
N GLU A 439 -30.56 25.24 13.28
CA GLU A 439 -30.32 26.55 13.90
C GLU A 439 -28.85 26.97 13.84
N GLU A 440 -27.93 26.04 14.13
CA GLU A 440 -26.49 26.26 14.01
C GLU A 440 -26.08 26.59 12.56
N VAL A 441 -26.63 25.86 11.58
CA VAL A 441 -26.37 26.14 10.16
C VAL A 441 -26.93 27.49 9.73
N LYS A 442 -28.11 27.88 10.24
CA LYS A 442 -28.74 29.18 9.95
C LYS A 442 -27.98 30.35 10.59
N SER A 443 -27.48 30.17 11.81
CA SER A 443 -26.74 31.18 12.57
C SER A 443 -25.27 31.28 12.18
N GLY A 444 -24.72 30.27 11.51
CA GLY A 444 -23.35 30.26 11.03
C GLY A 444 -22.98 31.44 10.12
N LYS A 445 -21.70 31.84 10.14
CA LYS A 445 -21.15 32.96 9.33
C LYS A 445 -21.39 32.82 7.81
N LYS A 446 -21.66 31.60 7.33
CA LYS A 446 -21.84 31.27 5.91
C LYS A 446 -23.31 31.01 5.57
N LYS A 447 -24.01 32.04 5.08
CA LYS A 447 -25.45 31.98 4.76
C LYS A 447 -25.79 31.29 3.43
N ARG A 448 -24.81 31.10 2.54
CA ARG A 448 -25.01 30.50 1.20
C ARG A 448 -24.10 29.31 0.98
N PHE A 449 -24.70 28.16 0.69
CA PHE A 449 -24.02 26.91 0.33
C PHE A 449 -24.07 26.69 -1.17
N LYS A 450 -22.97 26.19 -1.75
CA LYS A 450 -22.97 25.70 -3.13
C LYS A 450 -23.53 24.27 -3.16
N ASN A 451 -24.39 23.97 -4.12
CA ASN A 451 -25.01 22.66 -4.38
C ASN A 451 -26.07 22.20 -3.35
N LYS A 452 -26.86 21.18 -3.70
CA LYS A 452 -27.77 20.47 -2.77
C LYS A 452 -26.98 19.60 -1.77
N LYS A 453 -26.35 20.23 -0.77
CA LYS A 453 -25.68 19.54 0.35
C LYS A 453 -26.70 19.11 1.41
N SER A 454 -26.46 17.94 2.01
CA SER A 454 -27.17 17.50 3.22
C SER A 454 -26.91 18.46 4.38
N MET A 455 -27.79 18.45 5.39
CA MET A 455 -27.64 19.32 6.56
C MET A 455 -26.30 19.09 7.29
N LEU A 456 -25.90 17.82 7.40
CA LEU A 456 -24.64 17.43 8.02
C LEU A 456 -23.41 17.99 7.28
N GLU A 457 -23.41 17.95 5.95
CA GLU A 457 -22.32 18.52 5.13
C GLU A 457 -22.23 20.05 5.27
N LYS A 458 -23.37 20.74 5.42
CA LYS A 458 -23.41 22.18 5.68
C LYS A 458 -22.81 22.53 7.03
N TRP A 459 -23.15 21.75 8.07
CA TRP A 459 -22.62 21.93 9.41
C TRP A 459 -21.10 21.74 9.45
N VAL A 460 -20.57 20.70 8.81
CA VAL A 460 -19.12 20.45 8.74
C VAL A 460 -18.39 21.60 8.04
N GLU A 461 -18.97 22.14 6.96
CA GLU A 461 -18.36 23.24 6.21
C GLU A 461 -18.28 24.54 7.04
N ILE A 462 -19.29 24.85 7.86
CA ILE A 462 -19.24 26.01 8.77
C ILE A 462 -18.22 25.79 9.89
N ASN A 463 -18.13 24.57 10.41
CA ASN A 463 -17.21 24.19 11.49
C ASN A 463 -15.83 23.77 10.97
N THR A 464 -15.32 24.46 9.96
CA THR A 464 -13.98 24.21 9.42
C THR A 464 -12.91 24.82 10.34
N PRO A 465 -11.93 24.05 10.85
CA PRO A 465 -10.93 24.56 11.80
C PRO A 465 -10.01 25.63 11.21
N PHE A 466 -9.49 25.40 10.00
CA PHE A 466 -8.55 26.30 9.32
C PHE A 466 -9.01 26.57 7.88
N SER A 467 -8.76 27.78 7.38
CA SER A 467 -9.10 28.08 5.99
C SER A 467 -8.31 27.21 5.01
N LYS A 468 -8.90 26.87 3.86
CA LYS A 468 -8.20 26.12 2.79
C LYS A 468 -6.88 26.80 2.38
N LYS A 469 -6.85 28.14 2.36
CA LYS A 469 -5.68 28.94 1.99
C LYS A 469 -4.53 28.75 2.99
N GLU A 470 -4.81 28.89 4.28
CA GLU A 470 -3.84 28.72 5.36
C GLU A 470 -3.23 27.31 5.35
N VAL A 471 -4.06 26.28 5.20
CA VAL A 471 -3.59 24.90 5.10
C VAL A 471 -2.72 24.71 3.85
N ALA A 472 -3.13 25.25 2.69
CA ALA A 472 -2.36 25.17 1.46
C ALA A 472 -0.97 25.83 1.57
N GLU A 473 -0.89 27.01 2.21
CA GLU A 473 0.36 27.71 2.47
C GLU A 473 1.31 26.87 3.31
N LYS A 474 0.85 26.27 4.41
CA LYS A 474 1.69 25.39 5.26
C LYS A 474 2.07 24.09 4.55
N VAL A 475 1.14 23.48 3.82
CA VAL A 475 1.39 22.24 3.05
C VAL A 475 2.42 22.44 1.95
N SER A 476 2.49 23.64 1.36
CA SER A 476 3.47 23.96 0.30
C SER A 476 4.92 23.83 0.78
N GLY A 477 5.19 24.11 2.07
CA GLY A 477 6.51 23.99 2.70
C GLY A 477 6.84 22.60 3.24
N ILE A 478 5.93 21.62 3.16
CA ILE A 478 6.20 20.27 3.68
C ILE A 478 7.18 19.56 2.76
N MET A 479 8.27 19.07 3.36
CA MET A 479 9.24 18.24 2.66
C MET A 479 9.21 16.80 3.15
N VAL A 480 9.22 15.86 2.21
CA VAL A 480 9.09 14.43 2.50
C VAL A 480 10.42 13.83 2.92
N SER A 481 10.48 13.31 4.15
CA SER A 481 11.62 12.56 4.65
C SER A 481 11.66 11.15 4.06
N TYR A 482 12.80 10.79 3.48
CA TYR A 482 13.09 9.43 3.01
C TYR A 482 14.18 8.79 3.87
N ARG A 483 13.92 7.56 4.30
CA ARG A 483 14.93 6.78 5.02
C ARG A 483 15.96 6.23 4.04
N THR A 484 17.17 6.77 4.09
CA THR A 484 18.33 6.22 3.38
C THR A 484 18.79 4.94 4.05
N SER A 485 19.02 3.87 3.28
CA SER A 485 19.43 2.57 3.80
C SER A 485 20.91 2.32 3.56
N ASN A 486 21.77 3.00 4.32
CA ASN A 486 23.23 2.78 4.28
C ASN A 486 23.65 1.48 4.99
N LYS A 487 22.70 0.72 5.55
CA LYS A 487 22.98 -0.54 6.22
C LYS A 487 22.99 -1.69 5.20
N VAL A 488 24.18 -2.01 4.70
CA VAL A 488 24.42 -3.04 3.68
C VAL A 488 24.48 -4.45 4.26
N ALA A 489 24.96 -4.59 5.50
CA ALA A 489 25.11 -5.88 6.17
C ALA A 489 24.43 -5.94 7.55
N SER A 490 24.26 -7.16 8.05
CA SER A 490 23.85 -7.45 9.43
C SER A 490 24.56 -8.68 9.95
N SER A 491 24.83 -8.70 11.25
CA SER A 491 25.26 -9.93 11.94
C SER A 491 24.12 -10.94 11.98
N SER A 492 24.43 -12.18 11.63
CA SER A 492 23.48 -13.29 11.57
C SER A 492 24.00 -14.52 12.32
N THR A 493 23.11 -15.50 12.46
CA THR A 493 23.43 -16.81 13.01
C THR A 493 22.95 -17.85 12.02
N ASN A 494 23.87 -18.62 11.43
CA ASN A 494 23.52 -19.73 10.58
C ASN A 494 23.35 -20.99 11.42
N ARG A 495 22.29 -21.74 11.14
CA ARG A 495 22.09 -23.09 11.67
C ARG A 495 21.94 -24.05 10.50
N TYR A 496 22.80 -25.06 10.43
CA TYR A 496 22.73 -26.08 9.40
C TYR A 496 23.08 -27.44 9.97
N LEU A 497 22.56 -28.49 9.33
CA LEU A 497 22.93 -29.86 9.66
C LEU A 497 24.19 -30.24 8.87
N SER A 498 25.19 -30.76 9.59
CA SER A 498 26.37 -31.39 9.01
C SER A 498 26.64 -32.69 9.76
N ASN A 499 26.75 -33.80 9.03
CA ASN A 499 26.97 -35.15 9.58
C ASN A 499 26.01 -35.50 10.74
N GLY A 500 24.72 -35.18 10.59
CA GLY A 500 23.68 -35.46 11.60
C GLY A 500 23.69 -34.55 12.83
N LYS A 501 24.67 -33.64 12.97
CA LYS A 501 24.75 -32.66 14.07
C LYS A 501 24.32 -31.28 13.59
N THR A 502 23.60 -30.55 14.44
CA THR A 502 23.26 -29.14 14.17
C THR A 502 24.44 -28.25 14.56
N ILE A 503 25.03 -27.57 13.57
CA ILE A 503 26.08 -26.58 13.77
C ILE A 503 25.44 -25.19 13.83
N VAL A 504 25.89 -24.36 14.78
CA VAL A 504 25.42 -22.98 14.96
C VAL A 504 26.60 -22.03 14.87
N GLU A 505 26.71 -21.31 13.76
CA GLU A 505 27.72 -20.28 13.56
C GLU A 505 27.13 -18.91 13.86
N LYS A 506 27.73 -18.16 14.79
CA LYS A 506 27.32 -16.80 15.18
C LYS A 506 28.31 -15.78 14.64
N GLY A 507 27.85 -14.54 14.46
CA GLY A 507 28.73 -13.41 14.09
C GLY A 507 28.97 -13.26 12.59
N ILE A 508 28.30 -14.05 11.75
CA ILE A 508 28.44 -13.98 10.30
C ILE A 508 27.93 -12.63 9.79
N ILE A 509 28.74 -11.92 9.02
CA ILE A 509 28.33 -10.70 8.32
C ILE A 509 27.53 -11.13 7.08
N SER A 510 26.21 -10.98 7.14
CA SER A 510 25.31 -11.33 6.03
C SER A 510 24.82 -10.09 5.28
N PRO A 511 24.74 -10.14 3.93
CA PRO A 511 24.20 -9.05 3.13
C PRO A 511 22.70 -8.90 3.37
N ARG A 512 22.18 -7.66 3.24
CA ARG A 512 20.74 -7.37 3.43
C ARG A 512 19.92 -7.43 2.16
N LEU A 513 20.55 -7.30 0.99
CA LEU A 513 19.95 -7.47 -0.32
C LEU A 513 20.75 -8.50 -1.13
N PRO A 514 20.14 -9.09 -2.18
CA PRO A 514 20.88 -9.95 -3.11
C PRO A 514 22.09 -9.21 -3.69
N LEU A 515 23.26 -9.84 -3.64
CA LEU A 515 24.51 -9.24 -4.10
C LEU A 515 24.67 -9.33 -5.64
N HIS A 516 24.02 -10.29 -6.27
CA HIS A 516 24.03 -10.52 -7.72
C HIS A 516 22.69 -11.11 -8.17
N GLU A 517 22.44 -11.10 -9.49
CA GLU A 517 21.30 -11.83 -10.07
C GLU A 517 21.41 -13.34 -9.78
N SER A 518 20.27 -14.03 -9.66
CA SER A 518 20.26 -15.49 -9.46
C SER A 518 20.75 -16.28 -10.66
N HIS A 519 20.87 -15.63 -11.82
CA HIS A 519 21.31 -16.24 -13.07
C HIS A 519 22.83 -16.38 -13.06
N LEU A 520 23.31 -17.61 -13.32
CA LEU A 520 24.73 -17.90 -13.47
C LEU A 520 25.11 -17.93 -14.95
N TYR A 521 26.18 -17.23 -15.26
CA TYR A 521 26.75 -17.05 -16.58
C TYR A 521 28.07 -17.81 -16.68
N GLY A 522 28.36 -18.30 -17.89
CA GLY A 522 29.69 -18.79 -18.26
C GLY A 522 30.45 -17.74 -19.06
N LYS A 523 31.70 -18.02 -19.40
CA LYS A 523 32.46 -17.27 -20.41
C LYS A 523 32.91 -18.21 -21.53
N ILE A 524 32.78 -17.77 -22.77
CA ILE A 524 33.33 -18.42 -23.97
C ILE A 524 34.04 -17.32 -24.76
N ASN A 525 35.32 -17.53 -25.10
CA ASN A 525 36.16 -16.55 -25.81
C ASN A 525 36.13 -15.15 -25.15
N GLY A 526 36.21 -15.10 -23.81
CA GLY A 526 36.15 -13.87 -23.02
C GLY A 526 34.77 -13.21 -22.91
N LYS A 527 33.76 -13.66 -23.67
CA LYS A 527 32.41 -13.10 -23.68
C LYS A 527 31.48 -13.88 -22.75
N ASN A 528 30.61 -13.15 -22.03
CA ASN A 528 29.62 -13.77 -21.15
C ASN A 528 28.58 -14.54 -21.96
N VAL A 529 28.19 -15.72 -21.46
CA VAL A 529 27.18 -16.58 -22.08
C VAL A 529 26.15 -17.06 -21.07
N TYR A 530 24.89 -17.16 -21.49
CA TYR A 530 23.80 -17.71 -20.72
C TYR A 530 22.97 -18.70 -21.54
N ARG A 531 22.39 -19.71 -20.88
CA ARG A 531 21.57 -20.74 -21.53
C ARG A 531 20.08 -20.41 -21.42
N TYR A 532 19.50 -19.84 -22.47
CA TYR A 532 18.07 -19.51 -22.55
C TYR A 532 17.24 -20.68 -23.09
N SER A 533 15.99 -20.80 -22.66
CA SER A 533 15.01 -21.66 -23.34
C SER A 533 14.46 -21.00 -24.61
N LEU A 534 14.00 -21.79 -25.59
CA LEU A 534 13.40 -21.23 -26.81
C LEU A 534 12.17 -20.34 -26.51
N SER A 535 11.37 -20.72 -25.51
CA SER A 535 10.23 -19.92 -25.04
C SER A 535 10.65 -18.53 -24.54
N GLU A 536 11.76 -18.45 -23.79
CA GLU A 536 12.29 -17.19 -23.28
C GLU A 536 12.79 -16.26 -24.38
N LEU A 537 13.40 -16.83 -25.41
CA LEU A 537 13.96 -16.07 -26.53
C LEU A 537 12.87 -15.52 -27.46
N PHE A 538 11.88 -16.35 -27.80
CA PHE A 538 10.96 -16.05 -28.90
C PHE A 538 9.52 -15.72 -28.49
N LEU A 539 9.04 -16.18 -27.32
CA LEU A 539 7.61 -16.11 -26.98
C LEU A 539 7.29 -15.20 -25.79
N ARG A 540 8.24 -14.99 -24.87
CA ARG A 540 7.99 -14.18 -23.66
C ARG A 540 7.99 -12.66 -23.91
N LYS A 541 8.56 -12.18 -25.01
CA LYS A 541 8.58 -10.74 -25.35
C LYS A 541 7.57 -10.46 -26.46
N LYS A 542 6.84 -9.35 -26.35
CA LYS A 542 5.82 -8.94 -27.34
C LYS A 542 6.42 -8.64 -28.72
N ASP A 543 7.61 -8.03 -28.72
CA ASP A 543 8.32 -7.59 -29.93
C ASP A 543 9.74 -8.17 -29.91
N VAL A 544 9.91 -9.37 -30.47
CA VAL A 544 11.22 -10.05 -30.58
C VAL A 544 11.82 -9.75 -31.94
N ASN A 545 13.02 -9.16 -31.97
CA ASN A 545 13.84 -9.14 -33.18
C ASN A 545 14.49 -10.51 -33.35
N ILE A 546 14.05 -11.27 -34.36
CA ILE A 546 14.52 -12.64 -34.64
C ILE A 546 16.01 -12.63 -34.99
N GLU A 547 16.45 -11.65 -35.78
CA GLU A 547 17.84 -11.57 -36.24
C GLU A 547 18.81 -11.34 -35.07
N ASP A 548 18.49 -10.43 -34.16
CA ASP A 548 19.29 -10.18 -32.96
C ASP A 548 19.39 -11.43 -32.07
N VAL A 549 18.28 -12.16 -31.92
CA VAL A 549 18.27 -13.42 -31.16
C VAL A 549 19.18 -14.45 -31.82
N LEU A 550 19.06 -14.68 -33.13
CA LEU A 550 19.89 -15.64 -33.85
C LEU A 550 21.38 -15.25 -33.81
N LYS A 551 21.71 -13.97 -33.99
CA LYS A 551 23.09 -13.44 -33.87
C LYS A 551 23.68 -13.65 -32.48
N SER A 552 22.84 -13.63 -31.43
CA SER A 552 23.29 -13.86 -30.06
C SER A 552 23.68 -15.31 -29.78
N ILE A 553 23.16 -16.29 -30.51
CA ILE A 553 23.41 -17.72 -30.25
C ILE A 553 24.86 -18.06 -30.58
N VAL A 554 25.51 -18.78 -29.65
CA VAL A 554 26.92 -19.14 -29.73
C VAL A 554 27.18 -20.17 -30.83
N ASP A 555 26.31 -21.18 -30.92
CA ASP A 555 26.46 -22.32 -31.83
C ASP A 555 25.83 -22.01 -33.20
N LYS A 556 26.67 -21.91 -34.24
CA LYS A 556 26.23 -21.58 -35.60
C LYS A 556 25.44 -22.71 -36.28
N GLY A 557 25.68 -23.97 -35.92
CA GLY A 557 24.90 -25.09 -36.43
C GLY A 557 23.46 -25.03 -35.90
N ILE A 558 23.30 -24.72 -34.62
CA ILE A 558 21.97 -24.51 -34.02
C ILE A 558 21.26 -23.30 -34.64
N VAL A 559 21.97 -22.22 -34.95
CA VAL A 559 21.40 -21.05 -35.65
C VAL A 559 20.80 -21.47 -36.99
N ALA A 560 21.52 -22.24 -37.81
CA ALA A 560 21.01 -22.70 -39.10
C ALA A 560 19.76 -23.58 -38.96
N ILE A 561 19.73 -24.49 -37.98
CA ILE A 561 18.57 -25.34 -37.69
C ILE A 561 17.35 -24.49 -37.30
N LEU A 562 17.54 -23.49 -36.44
CA LEU A 562 16.48 -22.59 -36.00
C LEU A 562 16.00 -21.69 -37.14
N GLU A 563 16.91 -21.11 -37.92
CA GLU A 563 16.58 -20.26 -39.07
C GLU A 563 15.76 -21.04 -40.11
N ASN A 564 16.16 -22.28 -40.43
CA ASN A 564 15.38 -23.16 -41.31
C ASN A 564 13.99 -23.47 -40.75
N ARG A 565 13.88 -23.73 -39.45
CA ARG A 565 12.59 -24.00 -38.80
C ARG A 565 11.68 -22.78 -38.78
N ILE A 566 12.23 -21.59 -38.57
CA ILE A 566 11.50 -20.32 -38.57
C ILE A 566 10.99 -20.01 -39.99
N ASN A 567 11.82 -20.26 -41.01
CA ASN A 567 11.52 -20.00 -42.40
C ASN A 567 10.70 -21.10 -43.10
N ALA A 568 10.35 -22.18 -42.38
CA ALA A 568 9.68 -23.33 -42.98
C ALA A 568 8.33 -22.93 -43.60
N GLY A 569 8.18 -23.21 -44.90
CA GLY A 569 6.96 -22.91 -45.66
C GLY A 569 6.81 -21.44 -46.07
N ILE A 570 7.85 -20.61 -45.92
CA ILE A 570 7.85 -19.22 -46.41
C ILE A 570 8.54 -19.17 -47.77
N ILE A 571 7.88 -18.61 -48.78
CA ILE A 571 8.44 -18.38 -50.11
C ILE A 571 9.04 -16.98 -50.14
N ASN A 572 10.35 -16.87 -50.39
CA ASN A 572 11.02 -15.59 -50.43
C ASN A 572 10.94 -14.97 -51.83
N ASN A 573 9.99 -14.05 -52.01
CA ASN A 573 9.80 -13.33 -53.27
C ASN A 573 10.60 -12.01 -53.36
N ASP A 574 11.30 -11.62 -52.29
CA ASP A 574 12.08 -10.39 -52.20
C ASP A 574 13.48 -10.70 -51.68
N SER A 575 14.45 -10.84 -52.60
CA SER A 575 15.83 -11.19 -52.27
C SER A 575 16.55 -10.14 -51.40
N SER A 576 15.98 -8.94 -51.24
CA SER A 576 16.51 -7.91 -50.34
C SER A 576 16.15 -8.14 -48.86
N LYS A 577 15.24 -9.07 -48.56
CA LYS A 577 14.74 -9.37 -47.21
C LYS A 577 14.97 -10.82 -46.81
N LYS A 578 15.03 -11.05 -45.50
CA LYS A 578 15.05 -12.40 -44.95
C LYS A 578 13.65 -13.03 -45.06
N PRO A 579 13.53 -14.36 -45.26
CA PRO A 579 12.22 -14.98 -45.46
C PRO A 579 11.23 -14.71 -44.30
N TYR A 580 11.69 -14.76 -43.05
CA TYR A 580 10.86 -14.43 -41.89
C TYR A 580 10.40 -12.96 -41.81
N ASP A 581 11.01 -12.04 -42.55
CA ASP A 581 10.57 -10.65 -42.68
C ASP A 581 9.57 -10.47 -43.82
N VAL A 582 9.58 -11.37 -44.81
CA VAL A 582 8.63 -11.38 -45.94
C VAL A 582 7.26 -11.89 -45.49
N ASP A 583 7.22 -12.93 -44.64
CA ASP A 583 5.99 -13.39 -43.98
C ASP A 583 6.14 -13.51 -42.45
N PRO A 584 5.99 -12.39 -41.71
CA PRO A 584 6.10 -12.38 -40.26
C PRO A 584 5.02 -13.20 -39.56
N ALA A 585 3.84 -13.36 -40.18
CA ALA A 585 2.72 -14.11 -39.60
C ALA A 585 3.04 -15.60 -39.56
N LYS A 586 3.55 -16.15 -40.67
CA LYS A 586 3.98 -17.56 -40.74
C LYS A 586 5.19 -17.83 -39.87
N ALA A 587 6.16 -16.92 -39.84
CA ALA A 587 7.30 -17.02 -38.93
C ALA A 587 6.85 -17.10 -37.46
N LYS A 588 5.85 -16.29 -37.06
CA LYS A 588 5.29 -16.31 -35.71
C LYS A 588 4.56 -17.62 -35.37
N GLU A 589 3.84 -18.21 -36.34
CA GLU A 589 3.24 -19.54 -36.20
C GLU A 589 4.33 -20.60 -35.97
N ASN A 590 5.37 -20.60 -36.80
CA ASN A 590 6.52 -21.50 -36.67
C ASN A 590 7.19 -21.37 -35.30
N LEU A 591 7.41 -20.14 -34.82
CA LEU A 591 7.95 -19.84 -33.49
C LEU A 591 7.08 -20.39 -32.36
N ALA A 592 5.75 -20.32 -32.48
CA ALA A 592 4.83 -20.85 -31.47
C ALA A 592 4.97 -22.37 -31.29
N THR A 593 5.32 -23.09 -32.37
CA THR A 593 5.50 -24.55 -32.32
C THR A 593 6.85 -25.01 -31.77
N LEU A 594 7.86 -24.13 -31.69
CA LEU A 594 9.22 -24.49 -31.24
C LEU A 594 9.28 -25.07 -29.82
N VAL A 595 8.28 -24.78 -28.98
CA VAL A 595 8.23 -25.26 -27.60
C VAL A 595 7.56 -26.62 -27.50
N SER A 596 6.43 -26.81 -28.20
CA SER A 596 5.68 -28.07 -28.20
C SER A 596 6.34 -29.13 -29.09
N LYS A 597 7.01 -28.73 -30.17
CA LYS A 597 7.75 -29.58 -31.10
C LYS A 597 9.16 -29.00 -31.33
N PRO A 598 10.11 -29.23 -30.39
CA PRO A 598 11.45 -28.67 -30.49
C PRO A 598 12.21 -29.23 -31.71
N PRO A 599 13.03 -28.40 -32.37
CA PRO A 599 13.86 -28.86 -33.48
C PRO A 599 14.93 -29.84 -33.00
N MET A 600 15.33 -30.77 -33.87
CA MET A 600 16.29 -31.82 -33.54
C MET A 600 17.69 -31.40 -33.99
N HIS A 601 18.68 -31.69 -33.14
CA HIS A 601 20.09 -31.59 -33.50
C HIS A 601 20.50 -32.78 -34.38
N SER A 602 21.62 -32.66 -35.10
CA SER A 602 22.14 -33.70 -36.02
C SER A 602 22.41 -35.06 -35.35
N ASN A 603 22.59 -35.07 -34.03
CA ASN A 603 22.78 -36.27 -33.22
C ASN A 603 21.46 -36.83 -32.63
N GLY A 604 20.30 -36.39 -33.11
CA GLY A 604 19.00 -36.87 -32.66
C GLY A 604 18.53 -36.32 -31.31
N THR A 605 19.18 -35.28 -30.76
CA THR A 605 18.77 -34.67 -29.48
C THR A 605 17.86 -33.45 -29.71
N PRO A 606 16.73 -33.30 -28.99
CA PRO A 606 15.86 -32.13 -29.12
C PRO A 606 16.48 -30.85 -28.52
N ILE A 607 16.49 -29.76 -29.30
CA ILE A 607 17.01 -28.46 -28.90
C ILE A 607 15.92 -27.71 -28.13
N ARG A 608 16.02 -27.73 -26.80
CA ARG A 608 15.09 -27.00 -25.91
C ARG A 608 15.68 -25.68 -25.38
N ARG A 609 17.01 -25.61 -25.32
CA ARG A 609 17.76 -24.48 -24.77
C ARG A 609 19.02 -24.25 -25.58
N VAL A 610 19.42 -22.99 -25.72
CA VAL A 610 20.59 -22.58 -26.50
C VAL A 610 21.45 -21.62 -25.67
N LYS A 611 22.77 -21.67 -25.88
CA LYS A 611 23.70 -20.71 -25.26
C LYS A 611 23.72 -19.44 -26.13
N CYS A 612 23.52 -18.30 -25.51
CA CYS A 612 23.61 -16.99 -26.15
C CYS A 612 24.70 -16.15 -25.48
N TYR A 613 25.42 -15.36 -26.29
CA TYR A 613 26.28 -14.28 -25.80
C TYR A 613 25.44 -13.19 -25.14
N VAL A 614 25.95 -12.62 -24.05
CA VAL A 614 25.28 -11.59 -23.24
C VAL A 614 26.25 -10.45 -23.02
N SER A 615 25.79 -9.21 -23.23
CA SER A 615 26.60 -7.99 -23.08
C SER A 615 26.67 -7.45 -21.65
N LYS A 616 25.95 -8.06 -20.70
CA LYS A 616 25.95 -7.62 -19.30
C LYS A 616 27.33 -7.84 -18.65
N PRO A 617 27.86 -6.88 -17.88
CA PRO A 617 29.05 -7.09 -17.08
C PRO A 617 28.78 -8.10 -15.96
N THR A 618 29.75 -8.96 -15.66
CA THR A 618 29.62 -10.02 -14.67
C THR A 618 30.83 -10.09 -13.73
N ILE A 619 30.59 -10.55 -12.51
CA ILE A 619 31.59 -10.79 -11.47
C ILE A 619 31.76 -12.30 -11.24
N PRO A 620 32.95 -12.77 -10.85
CA PRO A 620 33.17 -14.16 -10.48
C PRO A 620 32.41 -14.48 -9.19
N VAL A 621 31.67 -15.59 -9.16
CA VAL A 621 30.89 -16.02 -7.98
C VAL A 621 31.18 -17.45 -7.53
N ARG A 622 31.90 -18.22 -8.35
CA ARG A 622 32.28 -19.60 -8.01
C ARG A 622 33.64 -19.94 -8.60
N THR A 623 34.49 -20.55 -7.77
CA THR A 623 35.77 -21.14 -8.16
C THR A 623 35.73 -22.65 -7.95
N ASP A 624 36.55 -23.39 -8.69
CA ASP A 624 36.84 -24.79 -8.39
C ASP A 624 37.94 -24.92 -7.31
N SER A 625 38.34 -26.16 -7.00
CA SER A 625 39.40 -26.49 -6.04
C SER A 625 40.78 -25.94 -6.41
N HIS A 626 41.00 -25.58 -7.67
CA HIS A 626 42.25 -25.02 -8.18
C HIS A 626 42.20 -23.48 -8.28
N GLY A 627 41.12 -22.86 -7.80
CA GLY A 627 40.96 -21.40 -7.84
C GLY A 627 40.49 -20.86 -9.19
N THR A 628 40.20 -21.72 -10.17
CA THR A 628 39.72 -21.28 -11.49
C THR A 628 38.24 -20.91 -11.41
N VAL A 629 37.88 -19.75 -11.97
CA VAL A 629 36.49 -19.26 -11.94
C VAL A 629 35.60 -20.12 -12.85
N THR A 630 34.60 -20.77 -12.28
CA THR A 630 33.67 -21.66 -13.00
C THR A 630 32.29 -21.05 -13.26
N ALA A 631 31.93 -19.95 -12.58
CA ALA A 631 30.68 -19.25 -12.82
C ALA A 631 30.78 -17.76 -12.52
N TYR A 632 30.00 -16.99 -13.28
CA TYR A 632 29.89 -15.56 -13.18
C TYR A 632 28.44 -15.16 -12.90
N ALA A 633 28.22 -14.00 -12.29
CA ALA A 633 26.88 -13.44 -12.13
C ALA A 633 26.90 -11.94 -12.42
N VAL A 634 25.79 -11.39 -12.90
CA VAL A 634 25.66 -9.94 -13.05
C VAL A 634 25.58 -9.35 -11.65
N SER A 635 26.47 -8.40 -11.34
CA SER A 635 26.43 -7.68 -10.06
C SER A 635 25.04 -7.06 -9.87
N GLY A 636 24.54 -7.07 -8.64
CA GLY A 636 23.17 -6.63 -8.33
C GLY A 636 22.96 -5.13 -8.58
N ASN A 637 21.99 -4.54 -7.88
CA ASN A 637 21.72 -3.11 -8.04
C ASN A 637 22.94 -2.25 -7.66
N ASN A 638 23.11 -1.11 -8.33
CA ASN A 638 24.03 -0.05 -7.88
C ASN A 638 23.62 0.43 -6.48
N HIS A 639 24.57 0.53 -5.55
CA HIS A 639 24.33 1.09 -4.22
C HIS A 639 24.38 2.62 -4.24
N HIS A 640 25.45 3.16 -4.81
CA HIS A 640 25.70 4.59 -4.91
C HIS A 640 26.71 4.90 -6.01
N ILE A 641 26.88 6.17 -6.30
CA ILE A 641 27.93 6.70 -7.18
C ILE A 641 28.76 7.72 -6.42
N GLU A 642 30.05 7.75 -6.72
CA GLU A 642 31.06 8.62 -6.11
C GLU A 642 31.61 9.54 -7.20
N PHE A 643 31.67 10.85 -6.94
CA PHE A 643 32.13 11.86 -7.88
C PHE A 643 33.41 12.52 -7.41
N TYR A 644 34.33 12.72 -8.36
CA TYR A 644 35.67 13.24 -8.12
C TYR A 644 35.94 14.44 -9.03
N ARG A 645 36.76 15.36 -8.54
CA ARG A 645 37.24 16.53 -9.25
C ARG A 645 38.75 16.66 -9.07
N ASN A 646 39.47 16.99 -10.14
CA ASN A 646 40.90 17.31 -10.05
C ASN A 646 41.15 18.83 -10.05
N ASP A 647 42.40 19.23 -9.85
CA ASP A 647 42.81 20.64 -9.78
C ASP A 647 42.59 21.39 -11.11
N LYS A 648 42.54 20.66 -12.23
CA LYS A 648 42.22 21.20 -13.57
C LYS A 648 40.73 21.44 -13.80
N GLY A 649 39.87 21.07 -12.84
CA GLY A 649 38.42 21.20 -12.96
C GLY A 649 37.74 20.11 -13.79
N GLU A 650 38.43 19.00 -14.05
CA GLU A 650 37.87 17.83 -14.73
C GLU A 650 37.12 16.94 -13.73
N PHE A 651 36.19 16.13 -14.23
CA PHE A 651 35.31 15.29 -13.40
C PHE A 651 35.43 13.81 -13.76
N LYS A 652 35.40 12.96 -12.73
CA LYS A 652 35.29 11.49 -12.85
C LYS A 652 34.21 10.95 -11.92
N GLU A 653 33.73 9.76 -12.23
CA GLU A 653 32.75 9.05 -11.43
C GLU A 653 33.10 7.57 -11.26
N SER A 654 32.69 7.01 -10.14
CA SER A 654 32.82 5.58 -9.84
C SER A 654 31.47 5.05 -9.35
N VAL A 655 30.91 4.09 -10.10
CA VAL A 655 29.64 3.44 -9.72
C VAL A 655 29.95 2.26 -8.82
N ILE A 656 29.40 2.29 -7.60
CA ILE A 656 29.63 1.23 -6.60
C ILE A 656 28.42 0.31 -6.55
N SER A 657 28.62 -0.95 -6.92
CA SER A 657 27.59 -1.99 -6.84
C SER A 657 27.25 -2.35 -5.39
N TYR A 658 26.08 -2.95 -5.15
CA TYR A 658 25.73 -3.47 -3.82
C TYR A 658 26.71 -4.57 -3.34
N TRP A 659 27.28 -5.33 -4.27
CA TRP A 659 28.35 -6.30 -4.00
C TRP A 659 29.60 -5.62 -3.42
N GLN A 660 30.12 -4.60 -4.11
CA GLN A 660 31.29 -3.85 -3.68
C GLN A 660 31.03 -3.09 -2.37
N ALA A 661 29.85 -2.49 -2.21
CA ALA A 661 29.44 -1.87 -0.95
C ALA A 661 29.43 -2.87 0.21
N PHE A 662 29.01 -4.12 -0.03
CA PHE A 662 29.06 -5.18 0.97
C PHE A 662 30.49 -5.60 1.28
N LEU A 663 31.35 -5.73 0.26
CA LEU A 663 32.77 -6.04 0.46
C LEU A 663 33.50 -4.97 1.25
N ARG A 664 33.22 -3.68 1.01
CA ARG A 664 33.75 -2.59 1.86
C ARG A 664 33.40 -2.83 3.33
N ILE A 665 32.12 -3.04 3.66
CA ILE A 665 31.68 -3.29 5.04
C ILE A 665 32.25 -4.60 5.62
N LYS A 666 32.29 -5.68 4.83
CA LYS A 666 32.82 -6.99 5.24
C LYS A 666 34.30 -6.90 5.62
N ASN A 667 35.06 -6.07 4.92
CA ASN A 667 36.49 -5.83 5.16
C ASN A 667 36.76 -4.62 6.06
N HIS A 668 35.75 -4.12 6.79
CA HIS A 668 35.88 -2.98 7.72
C HIS A 668 36.35 -1.67 7.07
N LEU A 669 36.09 -1.51 5.77
CA LEU A 669 36.40 -0.29 5.00
C LEU A 669 35.24 0.72 5.02
N PRO A 670 35.53 2.01 4.82
CA PRO A 670 34.51 3.04 4.67
C PRO A 670 33.50 2.69 3.57
N LEU A 671 32.21 2.89 3.82
CA LEU A 671 31.17 2.62 2.83
C LEU A 671 31.22 3.60 1.66
N PHE A 672 31.43 4.88 1.97
CA PHE A 672 31.48 5.99 1.02
C PHE A 672 32.87 6.61 1.04
N VAL A 673 33.37 7.00 -0.12
CA VAL A 673 34.57 7.80 -0.24
C VAL A 673 34.32 9.24 0.23
N ASN A 674 35.29 9.82 0.93
CA ASN A 674 35.41 11.25 1.20
C ASN A 674 36.89 11.64 1.29
N ILE A 675 37.17 12.93 1.46
CA ILE A 675 38.54 13.46 1.52
C ILE A 675 39.35 12.77 2.64
N ASP A 676 38.74 12.53 3.79
CA ASP A 676 39.41 11.98 4.98
C ASP A 676 39.78 10.50 4.84
N ASN A 677 39.03 9.74 4.02
CA ASN A 677 39.15 8.28 3.96
C ASN A 677 39.61 7.72 2.60
N ALA A 678 39.80 8.59 1.59
CA ALA A 678 40.19 8.18 0.24
C ALA A 678 41.51 7.39 0.21
N SER A 679 42.48 7.74 1.06
CA SER A 679 43.77 7.03 1.16
C SER A 679 43.61 5.58 1.60
N ILE A 680 42.69 5.30 2.53
CA ILE A 680 42.41 3.96 3.04
C ILE A 680 41.81 3.09 1.93
N LEU A 681 40.83 3.64 1.20
CA LEU A 681 40.20 2.92 0.09
C LEU A 681 41.16 2.69 -1.08
N ARG A 682 42.05 3.64 -1.38
CA ARG A 682 43.12 3.46 -2.38
C ARG A 682 44.02 2.27 -2.05
N LYS A 683 44.55 2.24 -0.83
CA LYS A 683 45.42 1.15 -0.37
C LYS A 683 44.73 -0.21 -0.49
N ALA A 684 43.47 -0.31 -0.07
CA ALA A 684 42.72 -1.55 -0.22
C ALA A 684 42.48 -1.92 -1.70
N SER A 685 42.25 -0.94 -2.59
CA SER A 685 42.15 -1.22 -4.02
C SER A 685 43.48 -1.73 -4.61
N GLU A 686 44.60 -1.17 -4.18
CA GLU A 686 45.96 -1.59 -4.58
C GLU A 686 46.30 -3.00 -4.08
N GLU A 687 45.80 -3.39 -2.91
CA GLU A 687 45.88 -4.75 -2.36
C GLU A 687 44.97 -5.76 -3.08
N GLY A 688 44.23 -5.33 -4.11
CA GLY A 688 43.42 -6.20 -4.97
C GLY A 688 41.99 -6.46 -4.51
N PHE A 689 41.48 -5.70 -3.53
CA PHE A 689 40.09 -5.82 -3.11
C PHE A 689 39.14 -5.24 -4.18
N ASP A 690 38.11 -6.01 -4.58
CA ASP A 690 37.04 -5.52 -5.47
C ASP A 690 36.05 -4.62 -4.70
N ILE A 691 36.46 -3.38 -4.46
CA ILE A 691 35.69 -2.37 -3.69
C ILE A 691 35.22 -1.20 -4.56
N GLY A 692 35.21 -1.39 -5.87
CA GLY A 692 34.93 -0.37 -6.87
C GLY A 692 36.16 0.43 -7.26
N GLU A 693 36.04 1.20 -8.34
CA GLU A 693 37.14 2.04 -8.83
C GLU A 693 37.44 3.16 -7.84
N ILE A 694 38.70 3.27 -7.41
CA ILE A 694 39.20 4.36 -6.58
C ILE A 694 40.32 5.05 -7.37
N HIS A 695 40.23 6.38 -7.48
CA HIS A 695 41.20 7.16 -8.23
C HIS A 695 42.40 7.59 -7.36
N ASP A 696 43.51 7.89 -8.04
CA ASP A 696 44.76 8.36 -7.43
C ASP A 696 44.59 9.70 -6.68
N SER A 697 45.68 10.16 -6.04
CA SER A 697 45.67 11.38 -5.21
C SER A 697 45.38 12.68 -5.95
N SER A 698 45.48 12.71 -7.29
CA SER A 698 45.11 13.89 -8.09
C SER A 698 43.60 14.08 -8.22
N TRP A 699 42.79 13.11 -7.79
CA TRP A 699 41.33 13.14 -7.86
C TRP A 699 40.70 13.25 -6.47
N ASN A 700 40.08 14.40 -6.19
CA ASN A 700 39.45 14.68 -4.91
C ASN A 700 37.95 14.33 -4.94
N PRO A 701 37.45 13.47 -4.03
CA PRO A 701 36.02 13.18 -3.93
C PRO A 701 35.27 14.41 -3.42
N PHE A 702 34.15 14.77 -4.05
CA PHE A 702 33.36 15.95 -3.66
C PHE A 702 31.86 15.66 -3.45
N LEU A 703 31.33 14.56 -3.99
CA LEU A 703 29.91 14.22 -3.85
C LEU A 703 29.71 12.71 -3.95
N CYS A 704 28.81 12.17 -3.12
CA CYS A 704 28.33 10.79 -3.22
C CYS A 704 26.80 10.78 -3.27
N LEU A 705 26.22 10.07 -4.24
CA LEU A 705 24.77 9.97 -4.42
C LEU A 705 24.31 8.51 -4.37
N GLY A 706 23.46 8.19 -3.41
CA GLY A 706 22.75 6.93 -3.28
C GLY A 706 21.27 7.07 -3.63
N LYS A 707 20.63 5.95 -3.98
CA LYS A 707 19.18 5.94 -4.19
C LYS A 707 18.45 6.41 -2.93
N THR A 708 17.35 7.15 -3.08
CA THR A 708 16.55 7.75 -1.99
C THR A 708 17.20 8.89 -1.21
N GLU A 709 18.45 9.25 -1.50
CA GLU A 709 19.02 10.48 -0.97
C GLU A 709 18.34 11.70 -1.58
N LEU A 710 18.42 12.83 -0.87
CA LEU A 710 17.78 14.08 -1.24
C LEU A 710 18.83 15.11 -1.63
N VAL A 711 18.54 15.85 -2.69
CA VAL A 711 19.35 16.96 -3.19
C VAL A 711 18.44 18.16 -3.45
N VAL A 712 18.98 19.35 -3.30
CA VAL A 712 18.36 20.59 -3.79
C VAL A 712 19.01 20.93 -5.12
N ILE A 713 18.17 21.16 -6.14
CA ILE A 713 18.61 21.51 -7.50
C ILE A 713 18.10 22.91 -7.82
N GLY A 714 18.98 23.79 -8.33
CA GLY A 714 18.62 25.15 -8.74
C GLY A 714 18.70 26.22 -7.64
N LEU A 715 19.09 25.86 -6.42
CA LEU A 715 19.38 26.82 -5.34
C LEU A 715 20.80 26.63 -4.82
N LYS A 716 21.55 27.74 -4.71
CA LYS A 716 22.88 27.75 -4.08
C LYS A 716 22.79 27.53 -2.57
N LYS A 717 23.83 26.91 -1.99
CA LYS A 717 23.93 26.64 -0.54
C LYS A 717 23.58 27.85 0.34
N ARG A 718 24.18 29.02 0.07
CA ARG A 718 23.91 30.27 0.83
C ARG A 718 22.44 30.70 0.76
N THR A 719 21.78 30.50 -0.39
CA THR A 719 20.36 30.80 -0.55
C THR A 719 19.51 29.87 0.31
N ILE A 720 19.83 28.58 0.34
CA ILE A 720 19.14 27.59 1.18
C ILE A 720 19.29 27.94 2.66
N GLU A 721 20.50 28.27 3.11
CA GLU A 721 20.77 28.69 4.49
C GLU A 721 19.94 29.92 4.89
N ASN A 722 19.84 30.92 4.00
CA ASN A 722 19.02 32.11 4.24
C ASN A 722 17.52 31.81 4.28
N LEU A 723 17.02 30.92 3.42
CA LEU A 723 15.62 30.50 3.41
C LEU A 723 15.25 29.72 4.69
N ILE A 724 16.16 28.86 5.18
CA ILE A 724 16.00 28.14 6.45
C ILE A 724 15.88 29.15 7.61
N LYS A 725 16.78 30.15 7.68
CA LYS A 725 16.75 31.19 8.73
C LYS A 725 15.46 32.01 8.72
N ARG A 726 14.89 32.28 7.54
CA ARG A 726 13.63 33.02 7.38
C ARG A 726 12.37 32.15 7.55
N GLY A 727 12.53 30.82 7.64
CA GLY A 727 11.40 29.88 7.67
C GLY A 727 10.63 29.74 6.35
N ASP A 728 11.21 30.14 5.23
CA ASP A 728 10.59 30.04 3.89
C ASP A 728 10.84 28.65 3.28
N TYR A 729 10.19 27.64 3.87
CA TYR A 729 10.34 26.25 3.44
C TYR A 729 9.62 25.94 2.12
N SER A 730 8.63 26.75 1.72
CA SER A 730 7.89 26.55 0.47
C SER A 730 8.82 26.64 -0.74
N LYS A 731 9.68 27.67 -0.75
CA LYS A 731 10.67 27.85 -1.82
C LYS A 731 11.75 26.77 -1.84
N ILE A 732 12.13 26.24 -0.68
CA ILE A 732 13.08 25.12 -0.61
C ILE A 732 12.41 23.85 -1.15
N ALA A 733 11.20 23.55 -0.68
CA ALA A 733 10.48 22.32 -1.01
C ALA A 733 10.26 22.12 -2.51
N SER A 734 10.03 23.20 -3.28
CA SER A 734 9.89 23.13 -4.74
C SER A 734 11.17 22.78 -5.49
N HIS A 735 12.33 22.81 -4.82
CA HIS A 735 13.65 22.50 -5.38
C HIS A 735 14.24 21.20 -4.80
N VAL A 736 13.52 20.48 -3.92
CA VAL A 736 13.99 19.22 -3.34
C VAL A 736 13.65 18.05 -4.26
N TYR A 737 14.69 17.33 -4.67
CA TYR A 737 14.57 16.12 -5.46
C TYR A 737 15.15 14.92 -4.74
N LYS A 738 14.50 13.77 -4.94
CA LYS A 738 14.95 12.44 -4.55
C LYS A 738 15.73 11.81 -5.69
N VAL A 739 16.90 11.25 -5.38
CA VAL A 739 17.68 10.43 -6.30
C VAL A 739 16.92 9.13 -6.61
N CYS A 740 16.51 8.96 -7.86
CA CYS A 740 15.70 7.85 -8.35
C CYS A 740 16.57 6.71 -8.91
N GLY A 741 17.65 7.05 -9.60
CA GLY A 741 18.59 6.11 -10.20
C GLY A 741 19.92 6.77 -10.53
N VAL A 742 21.01 6.02 -10.33
CA VAL A 742 22.38 6.43 -10.63
C VAL A 742 23.08 5.31 -11.38
N SER A 743 23.66 5.68 -12.52
CA SER A 743 24.48 4.83 -13.39
C SER A 743 25.52 5.71 -14.07
N GLN A 744 26.52 5.06 -14.67
CA GLN A 744 27.58 5.76 -15.39
C GLN A 744 26.98 6.65 -16.49
N GLY A 745 27.21 7.95 -16.40
CA GLY A 745 26.71 8.96 -17.31
C GLY A 745 25.19 9.11 -17.38
N ASP A 746 24.41 8.58 -16.41
CA ASP A 746 22.95 8.74 -16.40
C ASP A 746 22.42 8.81 -14.96
N TYR A 747 21.93 9.99 -14.58
CA TYR A 747 21.44 10.30 -13.24
C TYR A 747 20.01 10.80 -13.33
N THR A 748 19.15 10.26 -12.47
CA THR A 748 17.72 10.56 -12.49
C THR A 748 17.24 11.00 -11.12
N PHE A 749 16.47 12.09 -11.13
CA PHE A 749 15.94 12.75 -9.95
C PHE A 749 14.44 12.94 -10.14
N CYS A 750 13.68 12.74 -9.07
CA CYS A 750 12.24 13.00 -9.06
C CYS A 750 11.91 13.90 -7.89
N ILE A 751 10.93 14.79 -8.03
CA ILE A 751 10.49 15.66 -6.93
C ILE A 751 10.15 14.80 -5.69
N HIS A 752 10.52 15.29 -4.50
CA HIS A 752 10.44 14.53 -3.24
C HIS A 752 9.01 14.10 -2.88
N ASN A 753 8.00 14.85 -3.28
CA ASN A 753 6.61 14.64 -2.88
C ASN A 753 5.93 13.51 -3.68
N GLU A 754 6.43 13.10 -4.85
CA GLU A 754 5.77 12.05 -5.64
C GLU A 754 6.06 10.61 -5.16
N ILE A 755 5.01 9.77 -5.15
CA ILE A 755 5.07 8.37 -4.67
C ILE A 755 5.72 7.44 -5.72
N LYS A 756 5.33 7.57 -6.99
CA LYS A 756 5.79 6.71 -8.10
C LYS A 756 5.85 7.53 -9.39
N TYR A 757 6.97 8.20 -9.63
CA TYR A 757 7.28 8.70 -10.96
C TYR A 757 8.15 7.67 -11.68
N VAL A 758 7.62 7.05 -12.73
CA VAL A 758 8.41 6.34 -13.74
C VAL A 758 8.02 7.00 -15.06
N PRO A 759 8.90 7.81 -15.67
CA PRO A 759 8.55 8.49 -16.90
C PRO A 759 8.26 7.43 -17.97
N LYS A 760 7.10 7.53 -18.63
CA LYS A 760 6.79 6.72 -19.82
C LYS A 760 7.70 7.10 -20.99
N GLU A 761 8.14 8.35 -21.04
CA GLU A 761 9.12 8.87 -22.01
C GLU A 761 10.30 9.45 -21.23
N ARG A 762 11.47 8.79 -21.28
CA ARG A 762 12.65 9.14 -20.47
C ARG A 762 13.28 10.51 -20.81
N ASN A 763 12.75 11.22 -21.81
CA ASN A 763 13.41 12.37 -22.45
C ASN A 763 12.63 13.70 -22.38
N LYS A 764 11.54 13.79 -21.61
CA LYS A 764 10.85 15.09 -21.38
C LYS A 764 11.05 15.53 -19.92
N PRO A 765 12.01 16.44 -19.65
CA PRO A 765 12.11 17.06 -18.32
C PRO A 765 10.87 17.91 -18.10
N ASP A 766 10.03 17.49 -17.16
CA ASP A 766 8.70 18.04 -16.96
C ASP A 766 8.60 18.75 -15.59
N GLY A 767 9.75 19.19 -15.06
CA GLY A 767 9.92 19.82 -13.74
C GLY A 767 9.82 18.84 -12.56
N ARG A 768 9.08 17.74 -12.71
CA ARG A 768 8.90 16.68 -11.69
C ARG A 768 9.97 15.61 -11.79
N PHE A 769 10.58 15.48 -12.97
CA PHE A 769 11.68 14.59 -13.25
C PHE A 769 12.81 15.28 -14.00
N ILE A 770 14.03 15.02 -13.54
CA ILE A 770 15.26 15.52 -14.14
C ILE A 770 16.13 14.31 -14.45
N ARG A 771 16.52 14.18 -15.73
CA ARG A 771 17.51 13.20 -16.18
C ARG A 771 18.71 13.94 -16.76
N ILE A 772 19.88 13.58 -16.28
CA ILE A 772 21.15 14.19 -16.69
C ILE A 772 22.01 13.06 -17.22
N GLN A 773 22.43 13.19 -18.49
CA GLN A 773 23.10 12.11 -19.23
C GLN A 773 24.61 12.35 -19.42
N ASN A 774 25.22 13.21 -18.61
CA ASN A 774 26.67 13.37 -18.55
C ASN A 774 27.11 14.06 -17.25
N ILE A 775 28.33 13.75 -16.80
CA ILE A 775 28.88 14.23 -15.53
C ILE A 775 29.13 15.75 -15.50
N LYS A 776 29.53 16.36 -16.62
CA LYS A 776 29.82 17.80 -16.68
C LYS A 776 28.56 18.63 -16.43
N SER A 777 27.45 18.25 -17.05
CA SER A 777 26.14 18.87 -16.80
C SER A 777 25.69 18.68 -15.36
N LEU A 778 25.95 17.52 -14.75
CA LEU A 778 25.63 17.29 -13.34
C LEU A 778 26.43 18.22 -12.42
N ALA A 779 27.74 18.32 -12.65
CA ALA A 779 28.63 19.15 -11.84
C ALA A 779 28.26 20.64 -11.91
N ASN A 780 27.83 21.11 -13.08
CA ASN A 780 27.40 22.50 -13.29
C ASN A 780 26.09 22.88 -12.57
N LEU A 781 25.29 21.91 -12.11
CA LEU A 781 24.05 22.19 -11.39
C LEU A 781 24.24 22.54 -9.91
N GLU A 782 25.48 22.49 -9.40
CA GLU A 782 25.81 22.77 -7.99
C GLU A 782 24.86 22.06 -7.00
N LEU A 783 24.71 20.74 -7.14
CA LEU A 783 23.81 19.95 -6.31
C LEU A 783 24.13 20.11 -4.82
N VAL A 784 23.15 20.52 -4.01
CA VAL A 784 23.30 20.58 -2.56
C VAL A 784 22.65 19.36 -1.94
N LYS A 785 23.46 18.45 -1.39
CA LYS A 785 22.95 17.28 -0.69
C LYS A 785 22.30 17.70 0.63
N VAL A 786 21.11 17.17 0.90
CA VAL A 786 20.34 17.50 2.11
C VAL A 786 19.79 16.24 2.77
N LYS A 787 19.53 16.35 4.07
CA LYS A 787 18.83 15.34 4.86
C LYS A 787 17.60 15.98 5.47
N ILE A 788 16.49 15.26 5.44
CA ILE A 788 15.26 15.67 6.11
C ILE A 788 15.01 14.67 7.23
N ASN A 789 14.80 15.17 8.45
CA ASN A 789 14.49 14.32 9.58
C ASN A 789 12.99 13.93 9.61
N PRO A 790 12.57 12.99 10.47
CA PRO A 790 11.18 12.51 10.48
C PRO A 790 10.11 13.57 10.77
N ILE A 791 10.47 14.73 11.36
CA ILE A 791 9.55 15.85 11.63
C ILE A 791 9.64 16.96 10.56
N GLY A 792 10.38 16.74 9.47
CA GLY A 792 10.42 17.62 8.31
C GLY A 792 11.52 18.68 8.33
N GLU A 793 12.44 18.65 9.30
CA GLU A 793 13.54 19.61 9.37
C GLU A 793 14.66 19.23 8.41
N ILE A 794 15.15 20.23 7.68
CA ILE A 794 16.20 20.09 6.67
C ILE A 794 17.58 20.39 7.27
N THR A 795 18.57 19.58 6.91
CA THR A 795 19.98 19.77 7.22
C THR A 795 20.79 19.64 5.94
N ILE A 796 21.68 20.59 5.68
CA ILE A 796 22.63 20.52 4.57
C ILE A 796 23.78 19.58 4.98
N LEU A 797 24.15 18.64 4.11
CA LEU A 797 25.20 17.65 4.37
C LEU A 797 26.56 18.08 3.82
#